data_AF-V5EYL9-F1
#
_entry.id   AF-V5EYL9-F1
#
_cell.length_a   1.000
_cell.length_b   1.000
_cell.length_c   1.000
_cell.angle_alpha   90.00
_cell.angle_beta   90.00
_cell.angle_gamma   90.00
#
_symmetry.space_group_name_H-M   'P 1'
#
loop_
_entity.id
_entity.type
_entity.pdbx_description
1 polymer ?
#
loop_
_entity_poly.entity_id
_entity_poly.type
_entity_poly.pdbx_seq_one_letter_code
_entity_poly.pdbx_strand_id
1 'polypeptide(L)'
;MSLPALPSGAQYGVSAITLEIPLASPIVQDSPTPYTYQEGGATKAILTTDTTLVTIYYPTSKTSVDAGSLDWLEAPKLRSIGGLLKYAGISKYLALPIILPAYGVISQKLATAVDAPLAELPTDGFPVAVFSHGMGGTRTTYSAYLTSLAASGIIVAAIEHRDGSASSTTIHHPLKEGSSSGGLFKWFSGPSGVENKLYIRPTEVDGKPDPLEFRRAQVEFRRREVLSALSIVADINAGKGASLVDSCTRSSRDEAKLRSRRSEALAGFAGKLQMNDPWMIGHSFGGSTAIQALRHTDCPFGQALVLDPWVEPVPITGADVVPVSKPLYTINSEDFTQWKSHMDDVTTIARESSASTGGKGWLVTIGAEGTEKSDPTATSGSVCPPSRLVIVHDMFGTLFGLDACIDALKGLFKDQLEAEGVPKIVPELVIMDWFHGTQRDFTYSSVCGQYKPIGEVFKGTLPRVLLQAGILPKKDGKGTALTQGGSFADDGPAEEALENPFGPEVVQTMMGALGKLRPRPGMVDALTKIYRDRDGKGRLPAGVDKVDVWAATNGSLQLGRSSFLRALGESDGADIDSDAARNGRSEAHNAIGSGIGLFSCDEIGAAKPDPRVYAEVLRRIKAEPLDAEAAKKEYQGIWFVASHTWDTFAAKQAGFRTAWVTYEEFYSCPSVYGTPDVVGRNLEEVSEKILAFERDLAAKATPVKGWTYHKANQEQQNVASQHTSFSDFPFLLPSMSKFVGSVGSQSILEVNCDITRRLILDNKREESDGVFAGLKGEKDGQAWRVWKEGKAQPKELDAKASGSDGNRLGRLIVHAL
;
A
#
# COMPACT_ATOMS: atom_id res chain seq x y z
N MET A 1 21.81 10.12 -32.54
CA MET A 1 21.01 9.61 -31.41
C MET A 1 19.78 10.47 -31.35
N SER A 2 18.60 9.86 -31.32
CA SER A 2 17.32 10.55 -31.38
C SER A 2 16.33 9.81 -30.51
N LEU A 3 15.30 10.51 -30.05
CA LEU A 3 14.17 9.86 -29.39
C LEU A 3 13.51 8.85 -30.35
N PRO A 4 12.92 7.77 -29.83
CA PRO A 4 12.10 6.86 -30.62
C PRO A 4 10.99 7.60 -31.37
N ALA A 5 10.71 7.15 -32.59
CA ALA A 5 9.52 7.59 -33.33
C ALA A 5 8.25 6.99 -32.69
N LEU A 6 7.09 7.54 -33.04
CA LEU A 6 5.82 6.95 -32.64
C LEU A 6 5.71 5.50 -33.17
N PRO A 7 5.04 4.59 -32.44
CA PRO A 7 4.78 3.23 -32.90
C PRO A 7 4.13 3.21 -34.28
N SER A 8 4.53 2.25 -35.12
CA SER A 8 4.03 2.16 -36.51
C SER A 8 2.51 1.95 -36.59
N GLY A 9 1.92 1.33 -35.56
CA GLY A 9 0.48 1.12 -35.38
C GLY A 9 -0.26 2.22 -34.60
N ALA A 10 0.37 3.35 -34.29
CA ALA A 10 -0.23 4.44 -33.50
C ALA A 10 -1.62 4.84 -34.04
N GLN A 11 -2.62 4.96 -33.18
CA GLN A 11 -3.99 5.32 -33.58
C GLN A 11 -4.11 6.80 -33.93
N TYR A 12 -3.44 7.66 -33.17
CA TYR A 12 -3.49 9.11 -33.29
C TYR A 12 -2.11 9.72 -33.58
N GLY A 13 -2.09 10.94 -34.14
CA GLY A 13 -0.94 11.82 -33.99
C GLY A 13 -0.87 12.34 -32.55
N VAL A 14 0.24 12.98 -32.17
CA VAL A 14 0.40 13.51 -30.80
C VAL A 14 0.66 15.00 -30.83
N SER A 15 -0.03 15.73 -29.96
CA SER A 15 0.27 17.12 -29.67
C SER A 15 0.53 17.34 -28.18
N ALA A 16 1.21 18.45 -27.88
CA ALA A 16 1.51 18.88 -26.54
C ALA A 16 1.14 20.35 -26.31
N ILE A 17 0.63 20.65 -25.12
CA ILE A 17 0.37 22.01 -24.61
C ILE A 17 1.11 22.15 -23.28
N THR A 18 1.83 23.26 -23.08
CA THR A 18 2.49 23.57 -21.81
C THR A 18 1.81 24.75 -21.13
N LEU A 19 1.48 24.60 -19.84
CA LEU A 19 0.84 25.62 -19.02
C LEU A 19 1.61 25.80 -17.70
N GLU A 20 1.91 27.04 -17.32
CA GLU A 20 2.33 27.40 -15.95
C GLU A 20 1.24 28.26 -15.32
N ILE A 21 0.46 27.64 -14.43
CA ILE A 21 -0.75 28.24 -13.87
C ILE A 21 -0.47 28.73 -12.45
N PRO A 22 -0.84 29.96 -12.10
CA PRO A 22 -0.75 30.46 -10.72
C PRO A 22 -1.66 29.66 -9.79
N LEU A 23 -1.13 29.32 -8.62
CA LEU A 23 -1.87 28.68 -7.55
C LEU A 23 -2.71 29.71 -6.80
N ALA A 24 -3.95 29.35 -6.44
CA ALA A 24 -4.79 30.20 -5.58
C ALA A 24 -4.16 30.44 -4.19
N SER A 25 -3.38 29.47 -3.70
CA SER A 25 -2.55 29.60 -2.51
C SER A 25 -1.21 28.90 -2.75
N PRO A 26 -0.07 29.54 -2.45
CA PRO A 26 1.23 28.91 -2.64
C PRO A 26 1.33 27.58 -1.87
N ILE A 27 1.92 26.58 -2.50
CA ILE A 27 2.29 25.33 -1.84
C ILE A 27 3.60 25.62 -1.08
N VAL A 28 3.56 25.49 0.25
CA VAL A 28 4.72 25.70 1.15
C VAL A 28 4.93 24.48 2.03
N GLN A 29 6.14 24.26 2.55
CA GLN A 29 6.38 23.20 3.53
C GLN A 29 5.47 23.37 4.76
N ASP A 30 4.82 22.29 5.19
CA ASP A 30 4.05 22.26 6.43
C ASP A 30 4.98 22.03 7.63
N SER A 31 5.76 23.05 7.97
CA SER A 31 6.73 23.02 9.07
C SER A 31 7.05 24.43 9.56
N PRO A 32 7.21 24.64 10.89
CA PRO A 32 7.65 25.91 11.44
C PRO A 32 9.11 26.25 11.08
N THR A 33 9.90 25.25 10.66
CA THR A 33 11.30 25.39 10.23
C THR A 33 11.45 24.88 8.79
N PRO A 34 11.13 25.70 7.77
CA PRO A 34 11.21 25.27 6.38
C PRO A 34 12.66 25.01 5.97
N TYR A 35 12.87 24.03 5.09
CA TYR A 35 14.20 23.76 4.54
C TYR A 35 14.65 24.91 3.65
N THR A 36 15.87 25.40 3.89
CA THR A 36 16.49 26.48 3.12
C THR A 36 17.83 26.06 2.52
N TYR A 37 18.33 26.83 1.56
CA TYR A 37 19.68 26.68 1.01
C TYR A 37 20.26 28.04 0.60
N GLN A 38 21.58 28.10 0.46
CA GLN A 38 22.31 29.28 0.01
C GLN A 38 22.44 29.31 -1.52
N GLU A 39 21.95 30.36 -2.16
CA GLU A 39 22.15 30.61 -3.59
C GLU A 39 22.44 32.10 -3.84
N GLY A 40 23.56 32.40 -4.50
CA GLY A 40 23.91 33.78 -4.87
C GLY A 40 24.08 34.74 -3.68
N GLY A 41 24.42 34.22 -2.49
CA GLY A 41 24.55 35.01 -1.27
C GLY A 41 23.24 35.28 -0.53
N ALA A 42 22.13 34.64 -0.93
CA ALA A 42 20.84 34.73 -0.26
C ALA A 42 20.36 33.35 0.22
N THR A 43 19.72 33.34 1.39
CA THR A 43 18.98 32.18 1.90
C THR A 43 17.63 32.07 1.18
N LYS A 44 17.35 30.91 0.57
CA LYS A 44 16.08 30.65 -0.12
C LYS A 44 15.37 29.42 0.46
N ALA A 45 14.05 29.48 0.54
CA ALA A 45 13.23 28.30 0.86
C ALA A 45 13.21 27.31 -0.31
N ILE A 46 13.32 26.01 -0.01
CA ILE A 46 13.40 24.95 -1.01
C ILE A 46 12.00 24.51 -1.44
N LEU A 47 11.19 24.09 -0.46
CA LEU A 47 9.86 23.51 -0.65
C LEU A 47 8.80 24.61 -0.65
N THR A 48 8.83 25.43 -1.70
CA THR A 48 7.83 26.48 -1.95
C THR A 48 7.61 26.68 -3.45
N THR A 49 6.35 26.90 -3.84
CA THR A 49 5.98 27.37 -5.18
C THR A 49 4.62 28.06 -5.19
N ASP A 50 4.46 29.04 -6.08
CA ASP A 50 3.23 29.81 -6.33
C ASP A 50 2.58 29.47 -7.68
N THR A 51 3.13 28.51 -8.42
CA THR A 51 2.65 28.09 -9.74
C THR A 51 2.74 26.58 -9.90
N THR A 52 2.00 26.03 -10.85
CA THR A 52 2.12 24.62 -11.29
C THR A 52 2.44 24.58 -12.77
N LEU A 53 3.53 23.91 -13.13
CA LEU A 53 3.94 23.70 -14.52
C LEU A 53 3.62 22.29 -14.98
N VAL A 54 2.84 22.19 -16.04
CA VAL A 54 2.42 20.94 -16.67
C VAL A 54 2.62 20.99 -18.18
N THR A 55 3.04 19.86 -18.77
CA THR A 55 2.91 19.60 -20.20
C THR A 55 1.90 18.48 -20.41
N ILE A 56 0.84 18.79 -21.14
CA ILE A 56 -0.25 17.87 -21.46
C ILE A 56 0.03 17.26 -22.83
N TYR A 57 0.25 15.95 -22.88
CA TYR A 57 0.38 15.16 -24.10
C TYR A 57 -0.98 14.55 -24.43
N TYR A 58 -1.45 14.71 -25.67
CA TYR A 58 -2.80 14.29 -26.06
C TYR A 58 -2.90 13.89 -27.54
N PRO A 59 -3.90 13.07 -27.90
CA PRO A 59 -4.14 12.63 -29.27
C PRO A 59 -4.60 13.79 -30.17
N THR A 60 -4.08 13.85 -31.39
CA THR A 60 -4.50 14.75 -32.47
C THR A 60 -4.61 14.00 -33.80
N SER A 61 -5.08 14.66 -34.86
CA SER A 61 -5.12 14.07 -36.20
C SER A 61 -3.71 13.75 -36.71
N LYS A 62 -3.58 12.67 -37.50
CA LYS A 62 -2.31 12.28 -38.16
C LYS A 62 -1.89 13.24 -39.28
N THR A 63 -2.81 14.03 -39.82
CA THR A 63 -2.49 14.98 -40.90
C THR A 63 -1.60 16.10 -40.37
N SER A 64 -0.42 16.24 -40.97
CA SER A 64 0.63 17.21 -40.62
C SER A 64 0.08 18.63 -40.57
N VAL A 65 -0.15 19.16 -39.37
CA VAL A 65 -0.26 20.60 -39.17
C VAL A 65 1.17 21.09 -38.94
N ASP A 66 1.63 22.04 -39.77
CA ASP A 66 2.90 22.77 -39.58
C ASP A 66 2.86 23.54 -38.25
N ALA A 67 3.13 22.83 -37.15
CA ALA A 67 2.79 23.29 -35.80
C ALA A 67 4.00 23.18 -34.86
N GLY A 68 5.19 23.59 -35.31
CA GLY A 68 6.38 23.69 -34.47
C GLY A 68 6.75 22.39 -33.72
N SER A 69 7.72 22.47 -32.81
CA SER A 69 8.09 21.34 -31.95
C SER A 69 8.70 21.84 -30.65
N LEU A 70 8.34 21.21 -29.53
CA LEU A 70 8.95 21.46 -28.23
C LEU A 70 10.38 20.92 -28.17
N ASP A 71 11.25 21.62 -27.46
CA ASP A 71 12.59 21.13 -27.12
C ASP A 71 12.49 20.06 -26.03
N TRP A 72 13.33 19.03 -26.13
CA TRP A 72 13.50 18.03 -25.06
C TRP A 72 14.13 18.67 -23.81
N LEU A 73 15.18 19.50 -24.00
CA LEU A 73 15.74 20.37 -22.96
C LEU A 73 15.17 21.78 -23.09
N GLU A 74 14.36 22.18 -22.10
CA GLU A 74 13.84 23.52 -22.04
C GLU A 74 14.95 24.58 -21.84
N ALA A 75 14.74 25.76 -22.41
CA ALA A 75 15.61 26.91 -22.23
C ALA A 75 15.51 27.48 -20.78
N PRO A 76 16.62 27.96 -20.18
CA PRO A 76 17.96 28.08 -20.76
C PRO A 76 18.73 26.74 -20.76
N LYS A 77 19.07 26.23 -21.95
CA LYS A 77 19.59 24.86 -22.14
C LYS A 77 20.86 24.56 -21.33
N LEU A 78 21.77 25.54 -21.21
CA LEU A 78 23.00 25.40 -20.43
C LEU A 78 22.73 25.18 -18.92
N ARG A 79 21.64 25.74 -18.38
CA ARG A 79 21.23 25.51 -16.99
C ARG A 79 20.66 24.13 -16.80
N SER A 80 19.81 23.67 -17.74
CA SER A 80 19.28 22.30 -17.75
C SER A 80 20.41 21.26 -17.78
N ILE A 81 21.43 21.48 -18.62
CA ILE A 81 22.64 20.65 -18.63
C ILE A 81 23.40 20.74 -17.31
N GLY A 82 23.59 21.95 -16.76
CA GLY A 82 24.24 22.14 -15.47
C GLY A 82 23.53 21.39 -14.33
N GLY A 83 22.21 21.38 -14.36
CA GLY A 83 21.35 20.60 -13.46
C GLY A 83 21.53 19.10 -13.58
N LEU A 84 21.53 18.58 -14.82
CA LEU A 84 21.79 17.17 -15.10
C LEU A 84 23.20 16.73 -14.66
N LEU A 85 24.22 17.54 -14.94
CA LEU A 85 25.59 17.28 -14.49
C LEU A 85 25.70 17.28 -12.97
N LYS A 86 25.02 18.23 -12.31
CA LYS A 86 24.96 18.31 -10.85
C LYS A 86 24.30 17.07 -10.24
N TYR A 87 23.20 16.61 -10.83
CA TYR A 87 22.54 15.36 -10.43
C TYR A 87 23.45 14.14 -10.62
N ALA A 88 24.14 14.04 -11.76
CA ALA A 88 25.10 12.97 -12.06
C ALA A 88 26.40 13.02 -11.22
N GLY A 89 26.57 14.01 -10.33
CA GLY A 89 27.78 14.17 -9.52
C GLY A 89 29.01 14.65 -10.31
N ILE A 90 28.83 15.12 -11.55
CA ILE A 90 29.91 15.55 -12.43
C ILE A 90 30.24 17.01 -12.16
N SER A 91 31.53 17.30 -11.97
CA SER A 91 32.02 18.66 -11.74
C SER A 91 31.71 19.59 -12.92
N LYS A 92 31.24 20.83 -12.64
CA LYS A 92 30.96 21.86 -13.66
C LYS A 92 32.17 22.21 -14.54
N TYR A 93 33.39 21.96 -14.07
CA TYR A 93 34.62 22.19 -14.83
C TYR A 93 34.88 21.13 -15.92
N LEU A 94 34.22 19.96 -15.83
CA LEU A 94 34.23 18.92 -16.86
C LEU A 94 33.07 19.08 -17.87
N ALA A 95 32.24 20.12 -17.72
CA ALA A 95 31.06 20.31 -18.55
C ALA A 95 31.38 20.51 -20.03
N LEU A 96 32.40 21.30 -20.38
CA LEU A 96 32.78 21.59 -21.79
C LEU A 96 33.10 20.34 -22.63
N PRO A 97 33.99 19.42 -22.19
CA PRO A 97 34.26 18.19 -22.94
C PRO A 97 33.09 17.19 -22.97
N ILE A 98 32.10 17.30 -22.06
CA ILE A 98 30.87 16.49 -22.07
C ILE A 98 29.77 17.12 -22.95
N ILE A 99 29.70 18.45 -22.99
CA ILE A 99 28.72 19.23 -23.76
C ILE A 99 28.97 19.13 -25.27
N LEU A 100 30.25 19.09 -25.69
CA LEU A 100 30.63 19.03 -27.11
C LEU A 100 30.10 17.77 -27.83
N PRO A 101 30.25 16.54 -27.29
CA PRO A 101 29.60 15.34 -27.83
C PRO A 101 28.07 15.31 -27.66
N ALA A 102 27.54 16.01 -26.65
CA ALA A 102 26.11 16.04 -26.34
C ALA A 102 25.29 17.07 -27.17
N TYR A 103 25.89 17.77 -28.15
CA TYR A 103 25.21 18.77 -28.97
C TYR A 103 23.91 18.24 -29.64
N GLY A 104 23.88 16.95 -30.01
CA GLY A 104 22.67 16.29 -30.52
C GLY A 104 21.53 16.22 -29.49
N VAL A 105 21.86 16.05 -28.20
CA VAL A 105 20.88 16.06 -27.10
C VAL A 105 20.33 17.47 -26.86
N ILE A 106 21.18 18.50 -26.98
CA ILE A 106 20.81 19.91 -26.79
C ILE A 106 19.82 20.38 -27.84
N SER A 107 19.91 19.85 -29.06
CA SER A 107 19.04 20.19 -30.20
C SER A 107 17.85 19.24 -30.34
N GLN A 108 17.72 18.23 -29.48
CA GLN A 108 16.66 17.24 -29.57
C GLN A 108 15.27 17.86 -29.38
N LYS A 109 14.35 17.45 -30.24
CA LYS A 109 12.95 17.86 -30.27
C LYS A 109 12.04 16.70 -29.88
N LEU A 110 10.91 17.03 -29.26
CA LEU A 110 9.85 16.06 -28.93
C LEU A 110 9.10 15.66 -30.21
N ALA A 111 8.68 14.40 -30.32
CA ALA A 111 7.89 13.90 -31.44
C ALA A 111 6.40 14.30 -31.33
N THR A 112 6.13 15.60 -31.22
CA THR A 112 4.79 16.16 -30.98
C THR A 112 4.55 17.43 -31.78
N ALA A 113 3.35 17.60 -32.32
CA ALA A 113 2.86 18.92 -32.73
C ALA A 113 2.63 19.81 -31.48
N VAL A 114 2.62 21.12 -31.63
CA VAL A 114 2.34 22.05 -30.53
C VAL A 114 0.97 22.70 -30.71
N ASP A 115 0.16 22.70 -29.66
CA ASP A 115 -1.21 23.27 -29.61
C ASP A 115 -2.10 22.89 -30.83
N ALA A 116 -2.03 21.65 -31.31
CA ALA A 116 -2.92 21.16 -32.37
C ALA A 116 -4.31 20.82 -31.79
N PRO A 117 -5.39 20.82 -32.59
CA PRO A 117 -6.71 20.43 -32.08
C PRO A 117 -6.73 18.99 -31.54
N LEU A 118 -7.51 18.75 -30.48
CA LEU A 118 -7.77 17.40 -29.95
C LEU A 118 -8.40 16.51 -31.03
N ALA A 119 -8.01 15.24 -31.06
CA ALA A 119 -8.58 14.25 -31.97
C ALA A 119 -10.11 14.08 -31.78
N GLU A 120 -10.75 13.45 -32.77
CA GLU A 120 -12.16 13.09 -32.68
C GLU A 120 -12.44 12.24 -31.44
N LEU A 121 -13.58 12.51 -30.80
CA LEU A 121 -13.95 11.93 -29.52
C LEU A 121 -14.20 10.42 -29.66
N PRO A 122 -13.49 9.54 -28.92
CA PRO A 122 -13.86 8.14 -28.78
C PRO A 122 -15.18 8.00 -28.01
N THR A 123 -15.89 6.89 -28.20
CA THR A 123 -17.25 6.65 -27.66
C THR A 123 -17.41 6.99 -26.17
N ASP A 124 -16.40 6.71 -25.36
CA ASP A 124 -16.44 6.84 -23.89
C ASP A 124 -15.66 8.04 -23.34
N GLY A 125 -15.16 8.94 -24.20
CA GLY A 125 -14.25 10.02 -23.78
C GLY A 125 -12.79 9.58 -23.67
N PHE A 126 -11.89 10.53 -23.46
CA PHE A 126 -10.45 10.26 -23.31
C PHE A 126 -10.09 9.99 -21.84
N PRO A 127 -9.46 8.84 -21.53
CA PRO A 127 -8.89 8.57 -20.21
C PRO A 127 -7.80 9.58 -19.85
N VAL A 128 -7.70 9.91 -18.56
CA VAL A 128 -6.75 10.91 -18.03
C VAL A 128 -5.75 10.25 -17.09
N ALA A 129 -4.48 10.60 -17.26
CA ALA A 129 -3.41 10.28 -16.33
C ALA A 129 -2.61 11.53 -15.94
N VAL A 130 -2.17 11.61 -14.68
CA VAL A 130 -1.13 12.56 -14.24
C VAL A 130 0.18 11.80 -14.10
N PHE A 131 1.24 12.29 -14.75
CA PHE A 131 2.56 11.68 -14.74
C PHE A 131 3.54 12.45 -13.86
N SER A 132 4.23 11.74 -12.97
CA SER A 132 5.22 12.27 -12.02
C SER A 132 6.62 11.70 -12.29
N HIS A 133 7.60 12.57 -12.56
CA HIS A 133 8.94 12.18 -13.01
C HIS A 133 9.86 11.61 -11.90
N GLY A 134 10.92 10.90 -12.27
CA GLY A 134 11.98 10.53 -11.32
C GLY A 134 12.83 11.71 -10.86
N MET A 135 13.70 11.49 -9.87
CA MET A 135 14.68 12.51 -9.48
C MET A 135 15.64 12.82 -10.63
N GLY A 136 15.98 14.09 -10.83
CA GLY A 136 16.75 14.58 -11.99
C GLY A 136 15.92 14.67 -13.29
N GLY A 137 14.72 14.10 -13.33
CA GLY A 137 13.79 14.22 -14.45
C GLY A 137 13.10 15.59 -14.54
N THR A 138 12.34 15.77 -15.61
CA THR A 138 11.42 16.91 -15.85
C THR A 138 10.16 16.39 -16.55
N ARG A 139 9.21 17.29 -16.86
CA ARG A 139 8.01 16.98 -17.66
C ARG A 139 8.29 16.51 -19.10
N THR A 140 9.54 16.63 -19.57
CA THR A 140 9.94 16.26 -20.94
C THR A 140 10.92 15.10 -21.02
N THR A 141 11.46 14.59 -19.90
CA THR A 141 12.45 13.49 -19.89
C THR A 141 11.85 12.09 -20.03
N TYR A 142 10.54 12.00 -20.21
CA TYR A 142 9.78 10.75 -20.39
C TYR A 142 8.96 10.79 -21.69
N SER A 143 9.33 11.69 -22.60
CA SER A 143 8.51 12.04 -23.75
C SER A 143 8.20 10.84 -24.64
N ALA A 144 9.13 9.89 -24.85
CA ALA A 144 8.87 8.71 -25.67
C ALA A 144 7.73 7.84 -25.11
N TYR A 145 7.66 7.70 -23.79
CA TYR A 145 6.59 6.98 -23.10
C TYR A 145 5.27 7.76 -23.18
N LEU A 146 5.30 9.04 -22.83
CA LEU A 146 4.09 9.87 -22.78
C LEU A 146 3.46 10.10 -24.16
N THR A 147 4.28 10.24 -25.21
CA THR A 147 3.77 10.34 -26.58
C THR A 147 3.19 9.01 -27.06
N SER A 148 3.74 7.87 -26.67
CA SER A 148 3.19 6.55 -27.01
C SER A 148 1.82 6.31 -26.36
N LEU A 149 1.64 6.74 -25.09
CA LEU A 149 0.34 6.71 -24.42
C LEU A 149 -0.66 7.65 -25.10
N ALA A 150 -0.25 8.88 -25.43
CA ALA A 150 -1.09 9.84 -26.14
C ALA A 150 -1.49 9.37 -27.54
N ALA A 151 -0.57 8.74 -28.27
CA ALA A 151 -0.83 8.15 -29.59
C ALA A 151 -1.83 6.99 -29.55
N SER A 152 -1.99 6.35 -28.38
CA SER A 152 -2.99 5.31 -28.13
C SER A 152 -4.36 5.87 -27.72
N GLY A 153 -4.44 7.16 -27.37
CA GLY A 153 -5.69 7.81 -26.95
C GLY A 153 -5.78 8.14 -25.46
N ILE A 154 -4.67 8.18 -24.72
CA ILE A 154 -4.65 8.56 -23.30
C ILE A 154 -4.17 10.00 -23.17
N ILE A 155 -4.89 10.86 -22.44
CA ILE A 155 -4.42 12.22 -22.15
C ILE A 155 -3.54 12.19 -20.91
N VAL A 156 -2.29 12.64 -21.05
CA VAL A 156 -1.31 12.57 -19.96
C VAL A 156 -0.79 13.96 -19.60
N ALA A 157 -1.05 14.38 -18.36
CA ALA A 157 -0.54 15.62 -17.78
C ALA A 157 0.76 15.35 -17.02
N ALA A 158 1.90 15.64 -17.63
CA ALA A 158 3.21 15.49 -17.02
C ALA A 158 3.61 16.76 -16.25
N ILE A 159 3.78 16.63 -14.94
CA ILE A 159 4.15 17.74 -14.07
C ILE A 159 5.67 17.94 -14.03
N GLU A 160 6.12 19.17 -13.84
CA GLU A 160 7.52 19.47 -13.47
C GLU A 160 7.60 19.99 -12.03
N HIS A 161 8.18 19.18 -11.15
CA HIS A 161 8.23 19.46 -9.73
C HIS A 161 9.15 20.63 -9.36
N ARG A 162 8.73 21.44 -8.39
CA ARG A 162 9.42 22.64 -7.88
C ARG A 162 10.13 22.42 -6.55
N ASP A 163 10.15 21.18 -6.08
CA ASP A 163 10.69 20.70 -4.80
C ASP A 163 12.23 20.62 -4.75
N GLY A 164 12.91 20.94 -5.86
CA GLY A 164 14.37 20.81 -6.01
C GLY A 164 14.83 19.40 -6.39
N SER A 165 13.91 18.48 -6.74
CA SER A 165 14.25 17.16 -7.27
C SER A 165 14.47 17.14 -8.78
N ALA A 166 13.87 18.06 -9.53
CA ALA A 166 14.09 18.20 -10.97
C ALA A 166 15.55 18.61 -11.27
N SER A 167 16.09 18.18 -12.41
CA SER A 167 17.44 18.61 -12.83
C SER A 167 17.53 20.14 -12.94
N SER A 168 16.54 20.73 -13.59
CA SER A 168 16.35 22.17 -13.67
C SER A 168 14.87 22.48 -13.87
N THR A 169 14.44 23.58 -13.30
CA THR A 169 13.13 24.16 -13.55
C THR A 169 13.22 25.68 -13.62
N THR A 170 12.40 26.29 -14.48
CA THR A 170 12.23 27.75 -14.57
C THR A 170 10.83 28.11 -14.11
N ILE A 171 10.72 29.01 -13.14
CA ILE A 171 9.47 29.45 -12.53
C ILE A 171 9.20 30.88 -13.00
N HIS A 172 8.06 31.10 -13.65
CA HIS A 172 7.57 32.42 -13.99
C HIS A 172 6.55 32.84 -12.94
N HIS A 173 6.97 33.68 -11.99
CA HIS A 173 6.09 34.19 -10.93
C HIS A 173 5.04 35.15 -11.50
N PRO A 174 3.83 35.18 -10.93
CA PRO A 174 2.84 36.20 -11.24
C PRO A 174 3.41 37.61 -11.01
N LEU A 175 3.14 38.54 -11.93
CA LEU A 175 3.56 39.93 -11.77
C LEU A 175 2.78 40.56 -10.61
N LYS A 176 3.48 41.17 -9.65
CA LYS A 176 2.83 41.96 -8.59
C LYS A 176 2.28 43.25 -9.21
N GLU A 177 0.99 43.54 -9.01
CA GLU A 177 0.41 44.83 -9.40
C GLU A 177 1.19 45.98 -8.74
N GLY A 178 1.68 46.93 -9.55
CA GLY A 178 2.32 48.17 -9.07
C GLY A 178 3.85 48.24 -9.10
N SER A 179 4.60 47.21 -9.51
CA SER A 179 6.07 47.31 -9.59
C SER A 179 6.56 47.83 -10.96
N SER A 180 6.36 49.12 -11.23
CA SER A 180 7.05 49.81 -12.33
C SER A 180 8.36 50.42 -11.83
N SER A 181 9.47 49.67 -11.91
CA SER A 181 10.80 50.28 -11.84
C SER A 181 11.43 50.30 -13.23
N GLY A 182 11.33 51.47 -13.88
CA GLY A 182 11.99 51.77 -15.13
C GLY A 182 13.50 52.02 -14.94
N GLY A 183 14.29 51.69 -15.95
CA GLY A 183 15.69 52.13 -16.08
C GLY A 183 16.74 51.02 -16.15
N LEU A 184 17.95 51.45 -16.48
CA LEU A 184 19.19 50.73 -16.84
C LEU A 184 19.56 49.47 -16.01
N PHE A 185 18.95 49.28 -14.84
CA PHE A 185 19.11 48.09 -13.98
C PHE A 185 18.58 46.78 -14.59
N LYS A 186 17.70 46.85 -15.60
CA LYS A 186 17.13 45.67 -16.32
C LYS A 186 18.17 44.88 -17.14
N TRP A 187 19.34 45.46 -17.43
CA TRP A 187 20.36 44.77 -18.24
C TRP A 187 21.28 43.86 -17.40
N PHE A 188 21.45 44.15 -16.11
CA PHE A 188 22.32 43.42 -15.19
C PHE A 188 21.59 42.39 -14.31
N SER A 189 20.28 42.54 -14.14
CA SER A 189 19.41 41.63 -13.42
C SER A 189 18.44 41.01 -14.43
N GLY A 190 18.41 39.67 -14.53
CA GLY A 190 17.55 38.97 -15.49
C GLY A 190 16.07 39.40 -15.43
N PRO A 191 15.22 39.02 -16.40
CA PRO A 191 13.85 39.53 -16.48
C PRO A 191 13.11 39.33 -15.15
N SER A 192 12.64 40.44 -14.56
CA SER A 192 11.89 40.51 -13.31
C SER A 192 10.81 39.43 -13.25
N GLY A 193 10.78 38.64 -12.17
CA GLY A 193 9.78 37.60 -11.94
C GLY A 193 10.08 36.20 -12.52
N VAL A 194 11.32 35.93 -12.96
CA VAL A 194 11.74 34.58 -13.37
C VAL A 194 12.79 34.02 -12.41
N GLU A 195 12.45 32.92 -11.74
CA GLU A 195 13.40 32.13 -10.94
C GLU A 195 13.84 30.89 -11.72
N ASN A 196 15.09 30.47 -11.54
CA ASN A 196 15.54 29.16 -12.01
C ASN A 196 15.99 28.39 -10.78
N LYS A 197 15.46 27.18 -10.61
CA LYS A 197 15.83 26.28 -9.52
C LYS A 197 16.46 25.03 -10.12
N LEU A 198 17.70 24.76 -9.73
CA LEU A 198 18.42 23.54 -10.12
C LEU A 198 18.20 22.44 -9.10
N TYR A 199 18.54 21.20 -9.45
CA TYR A 199 18.59 20.08 -8.52
C TYR A 199 19.34 20.45 -7.23
N ILE A 200 18.73 20.14 -6.07
CA ILE A 200 19.29 20.43 -4.74
C ILE A 200 19.68 19.11 -4.07
N ARG A 201 20.96 19.01 -3.67
CA ARG A 201 21.45 17.87 -2.89
C ARG A 201 21.13 18.08 -1.41
N PRO A 202 20.86 17.02 -0.64
CA PRO A 202 20.68 17.11 0.81
C PRO A 202 21.85 17.82 1.52
N THR A 203 23.07 17.65 1.02
CA THR A 203 24.28 18.30 1.55
C THR A 203 24.33 19.82 1.35
N GLU A 204 23.47 20.38 0.49
CA GLU A 204 23.37 21.81 0.20
C GLU A 204 22.25 22.48 1.01
N VAL A 205 21.43 21.70 1.71
CA VAL A 205 20.35 22.19 2.57
C VAL A 205 20.97 22.72 3.87
N ASP A 206 20.55 23.90 4.28
CA ASP A 206 20.96 24.52 5.54
C ASP A 206 20.61 23.59 6.72
N GLY A 207 21.50 23.49 7.70
CA GLY A 207 21.36 22.54 8.81
C GLY A 207 21.70 21.08 8.46
N LYS A 208 21.89 20.73 7.16
CA LYS A 208 22.26 19.39 6.69
C LYS A 208 21.39 18.29 7.31
N PRO A 209 20.06 18.31 7.06
CA PRO A 209 19.13 17.35 7.64
C PRO A 209 19.44 15.92 7.19
N ASP A 210 18.83 14.95 7.86
CA ASP A 210 18.84 13.58 7.39
C ASP A 210 18.33 13.52 5.93
N PRO A 211 19.09 12.89 5.01
CA PRO A 211 18.69 12.85 3.62
C PRO A 211 17.28 12.31 3.40
N LEU A 212 16.88 11.24 4.08
CA LEU A 212 15.56 10.63 3.89
C LEU A 212 14.44 11.47 4.50
N GLU A 213 14.69 12.18 5.59
CA GLU A 213 13.74 13.17 6.13
C GLU A 213 13.43 14.27 5.09
N PHE A 214 14.47 14.83 4.46
CA PHE A 214 14.30 15.80 3.38
C PHE A 214 13.56 15.20 2.17
N ARG A 215 13.86 13.95 1.80
CA ARG A 215 13.15 13.27 0.70
C ARG A 215 11.68 13.01 1.02
N ARG A 216 11.33 12.65 2.25
CA ARG A 216 9.92 12.52 2.68
C ARG A 216 9.17 13.84 2.54
N ALA A 217 9.78 14.95 2.96
CA ALA A 217 9.19 16.28 2.80
C ALA A 217 9.01 16.67 1.32
N GLN A 218 9.95 16.28 0.45
CA GLN A 218 9.80 16.42 -1.00
C GLN A 218 8.61 15.59 -1.52
N VAL A 219 8.45 14.32 -1.13
CA VAL A 219 7.31 13.49 -1.57
C VAL A 219 5.98 14.14 -1.21
N GLU A 220 5.82 14.67 0.01
CA GLU A 220 4.59 15.34 0.42
C GLU A 220 4.36 16.66 -0.33
N PHE A 221 5.43 17.40 -0.61
CA PHE A 221 5.34 18.57 -1.49
C PHE A 221 4.85 18.18 -2.89
N ARG A 222 5.45 17.15 -3.49
CA ARG A 222 5.11 16.64 -4.81
C ARG A 222 3.68 16.11 -4.89
N ARG A 223 3.15 15.52 -3.81
CA ARG A 223 1.75 15.08 -3.71
C ARG A 223 0.80 16.25 -3.98
N ARG A 224 1.04 17.41 -3.37
CA ARG A 224 0.20 18.61 -3.58
C ARG A 224 0.34 19.18 -4.98
N GLU A 225 1.53 19.09 -5.57
CA GLU A 225 1.74 19.49 -6.95
C GLU A 225 0.95 18.61 -7.94
N VAL A 226 0.94 17.28 -7.77
CA VAL A 226 0.17 16.39 -8.67
C VAL A 226 -1.34 16.59 -8.55
N LEU A 227 -1.84 16.93 -7.35
CA LEU A 227 -3.25 17.32 -7.16
C LEU A 227 -3.58 18.61 -7.91
N SER A 228 -2.68 19.60 -7.87
CA SER A 228 -2.81 20.82 -8.66
C SER A 228 -2.81 20.53 -10.17
N ALA A 229 -1.93 19.65 -10.65
CA ALA A 229 -1.93 19.24 -12.06
C ALA A 229 -3.25 18.58 -12.48
N LEU A 230 -3.84 17.72 -11.64
CA LEU A 230 -5.16 17.15 -11.91
C LEU A 230 -6.25 18.24 -11.92
N SER A 231 -6.18 19.23 -11.03
CA SER A 231 -7.11 20.37 -11.01
C SER A 231 -7.06 21.18 -12.31
N ILE A 232 -5.87 21.39 -12.88
CA ILE A 232 -5.71 22.06 -14.18
C ILE A 232 -6.43 21.26 -15.28
N VAL A 233 -6.28 19.93 -15.30
CA VAL A 233 -6.96 19.07 -16.27
C VAL A 233 -8.49 19.10 -16.06
N ALA A 234 -8.95 19.11 -14.81
CA ALA A 234 -10.36 19.25 -14.47
C ALA A 234 -10.95 20.58 -14.97
N ASP A 235 -10.22 21.69 -14.81
CA ASP A 235 -10.61 23.01 -15.30
C ASP A 235 -10.67 23.07 -16.83
N ILE A 236 -9.73 22.41 -17.52
CA ILE A 236 -9.78 22.24 -18.98
C ILE A 236 -11.06 21.49 -19.39
N ASN A 237 -11.36 20.35 -18.73
CA ASN A 237 -12.57 19.58 -19.01
C ASN A 237 -13.85 20.38 -18.70
N ALA A 238 -13.82 21.26 -17.71
CA ALA A 238 -14.92 22.15 -17.35
C ALA A 238 -15.08 23.36 -18.31
N GLY A 239 -14.29 23.44 -19.39
CA GLY A 239 -14.38 24.51 -20.39
C GLY A 239 -13.65 25.80 -20.01
N LYS A 240 -12.80 25.79 -18.98
CA LYS A 240 -12.04 26.98 -18.52
C LYS A 240 -10.71 27.20 -19.27
N GLY A 241 -10.53 26.56 -20.43
CA GLY A 241 -9.29 26.60 -21.20
C GLY A 241 -8.79 28.03 -21.51
N ALA A 242 -9.69 28.92 -21.91
CA ALA A 242 -9.35 30.32 -22.18
C ALA A 242 -8.79 31.05 -20.95
N SER A 243 -9.46 30.93 -19.80
CA SER A 243 -9.02 31.53 -18.53
C SER A 243 -7.66 31.00 -18.07
N LEU A 244 -7.39 29.70 -18.28
CA LEU A 244 -6.09 29.10 -18.00
C LEU A 244 -4.99 29.66 -18.92
N VAL A 245 -5.29 29.88 -20.21
CA VAL A 245 -4.32 30.49 -21.15
C VAL A 245 -4.03 31.94 -20.80
N ASP A 246 -5.04 32.70 -20.37
CA ASP A 246 -4.90 34.10 -19.97
C ASP A 246 -4.11 34.27 -18.67
N SER A 247 -4.31 33.36 -17.70
CA SER A 247 -3.59 33.35 -16.43
C SER A 247 -2.19 32.73 -16.49
N CYS A 248 -1.86 32.04 -17.59
CA CYS A 248 -0.59 31.32 -17.70
C CYS A 248 0.61 32.28 -17.69
N THR A 249 1.48 32.12 -16.70
CA THR A 249 2.56 33.09 -16.41
C THR A 249 3.67 33.04 -17.47
N ARG A 250 3.84 31.90 -18.13
CA ARG A 250 4.74 31.72 -19.28
C ARG A 250 4.19 32.33 -20.56
N SER A 251 2.89 32.21 -20.81
CA SER A 251 2.25 32.74 -22.01
C SER A 251 2.09 34.25 -21.98
N SER A 252 2.27 34.92 -20.84
CA SER A 252 2.36 36.41 -20.79
C SER A 252 3.38 37.01 -21.77
N ARG A 253 4.33 36.20 -22.28
CA ARG A 253 5.36 36.58 -23.27
C ARG A 253 5.14 36.03 -24.68
N ASP A 254 4.09 35.22 -24.91
CA ASP A 254 3.77 34.64 -26.23
C ASP A 254 3.15 35.70 -27.18
N GLU A 255 3.26 35.49 -28.49
CA GLU A 255 2.51 36.28 -29.47
C GLU A 255 1.00 36.02 -29.33
N ALA A 256 0.16 37.05 -29.55
CA ALA A 256 -1.31 36.93 -29.41
C ALA A 256 -1.91 35.77 -30.21
N LYS A 257 -1.33 35.48 -31.38
CA LYS A 257 -1.72 34.35 -32.25
C LYS A 257 -1.52 32.99 -31.58
N LEU A 258 -0.44 32.80 -30.84
CA LEU A 258 -0.15 31.54 -30.14
C LEU A 258 -1.11 31.32 -28.97
N ARG A 259 -1.43 32.37 -28.21
CA ARG A 259 -2.45 32.31 -27.14
C ARG A 259 -3.83 31.95 -27.71
N SER A 260 -4.23 32.60 -28.80
CA SER A 260 -5.50 32.33 -29.47
C SER A 260 -5.59 30.86 -29.90
N ARG A 261 -4.54 30.34 -30.55
CA ARG A 261 -4.49 28.92 -30.98
C ARG A 261 -4.57 27.95 -29.80
N ARG A 262 -3.85 28.23 -28.71
CA ARG A 262 -3.88 27.39 -27.51
C ARG A 262 -5.24 27.40 -26.83
N SER A 263 -5.88 28.57 -26.75
CA SER A 263 -7.24 28.72 -26.22
C SER A 263 -8.25 27.90 -27.04
N GLU A 264 -8.17 28.00 -28.37
CA GLU A 264 -9.00 27.22 -29.30
C GLU A 264 -8.76 25.71 -29.15
N ALA A 265 -7.50 25.29 -29.06
CA ALA A 265 -7.15 23.88 -28.82
C ALA A 265 -7.74 23.35 -27.50
N LEU A 266 -7.58 24.10 -26.40
CA LEU A 266 -8.11 23.72 -25.08
C LEU A 266 -9.64 23.74 -25.00
N ALA A 267 -10.30 24.63 -25.74
CA ALA A 267 -11.77 24.62 -25.84
C ALA A 267 -12.28 23.28 -26.40
N GLY A 268 -11.49 22.63 -27.26
CA GLY A 268 -11.79 21.32 -27.82
C GLY A 268 -11.87 20.17 -26.81
N PHE A 269 -11.39 20.34 -25.57
CA PHE A 269 -11.36 19.32 -24.51
C PHE A 269 -12.63 19.31 -23.63
N ALA A 270 -13.43 20.37 -23.68
CA ALA A 270 -14.56 20.55 -22.78
C ALA A 270 -15.54 19.36 -22.84
N GLY A 271 -15.80 18.73 -21.69
CA GLY A 271 -16.70 17.59 -21.55
C GLY A 271 -16.22 16.28 -22.20
N LYS A 272 -14.95 16.18 -22.61
CA LYS A 272 -14.42 15.00 -23.32
C LYS A 272 -13.48 14.13 -22.49
N LEU A 273 -13.21 14.50 -21.23
CA LEU A 273 -12.24 13.81 -20.38
C LEU A 273 -12.94 12.92 -19.35
N GLN A 274 -12.43 11.70 -19.17
CA GLN A 274 -12.89 10.79 -18.13
C GLN A 274 -12.30 11.18 -16.77
N MET A 275 -13.00 12.06 -16.04
CA MET A 275 -12.52 12.62 -14.77
C MET A 275 -12.93 11.80 -13.53
N ASN A 276 -13.77 10.77 -13.68
CA ASN A 276 -14.29 10.00 -12.54
C ASN A 276 -13.30 8.99 -11.95
N ASP A 277 -12.33 8.54 -12.76
CA ASP A 277 -11.38 7.48 -12.38
C ASP A 277 -9.96 7.78 -12.94
N PRO A 278 -9.37 8.95 -12.62
CA PRO A 278 -8.10 9.36 -13.21
C PRO A 278 -6.94 8.50 -12.69
N TRP A 279 -5.96 8.27 -13.56
CA TRP A 279 -4.78 7.49 -13.24
C TRP A 279 -3.65 8.36 -12.71
N MET A 280 -2.90 7.83 -11.75
CA MET A 280 -1.59 8.36 -11.41
C MET A 280 -0.51 7.46 -11.99
N ILE A 281 0.47 8.04 -12.67
CA ILE A 281 1.63 7.31 -13.19
C ILE A 281 2.89 7.95 -12.64
N GLY A 282 3.80 7.15 -12.09
CA GLY A 282 5.00 7.67 -11.45
C GLY A 282 6.22 6.80 -11.69
N HIS A 283 7.35 7.39 -12.03
CA HIS A 283 8.61 6.66 -12.14
C HIS A 283 9.57 7.01 -10.99
N SER A 284 10.27 6.02 -10.42
CA SER A 284 11.29 6.25 -9.38
C SER A 284 10.74 7.06 -8.22
N PHE A 285 11.27 8.26 -7.97
CA PHE A 285 10.78 9.17 -6.95
C PHE A 285 9.32 9.62 -7.19
N GLY A 286 8.90 9.69 -8.46
CA GLY A 286 7.49 9.90 -8.82
C GLY A 286 6.60 8.69 -8.51
N GLY A 287 7.19 7.49 -8.49
CA GLY A 287 6.53 6.29 -7.95
C GLY A 287 6.26 6.42 -6.45
N SER A 288 7.22 6.96 -5.67
CA SER A 288 7.02 7.32 -4.26
C SER A 288 5.89 8.33 -4.09
N THR A 289 5.85 9.36 -4.97
CA THR A 289 4.76 10.35 -4.98
C THR A 289 3.40 9.71 -5.23
N ALA A 290 3.32 8.75 -6.15
CA ALA A 290 2.09 8.02 -6.43
C ALA A 290 1.62 7.16 -5.25
N ILE A 291 2.54 6.37 -4.69
CA ILE A 291 2.26 5.56 -3.49
C ILE A 291 1.77 6.45 -2.35
N GLN A 292 2.47 7.56 -2.08
CA GLN A 292 2.07 8.48 -1.02
C GLN A 292 0.71 9.13 -1.31
N ALA A 293 0.43 9.56 -2.54
CA ALA A 293 -0.88 10.11 -2.90
C ALA A 293 -2.02 9.12 -2.60
N LEU A 294 -1.87 7.85 -2.97
CA LEU A 294 -2.88 6.80 -2.79
C LEU A 294 -3.12 6.39 -1.32
N ARG A 295 -2.25 6.79 -0.39
CA ARG A 295 -2.43 6.56 1.06
C ARG A 295 -3.40 7.56 1.70
N HIS A 296 -3.66 8.70 1.07
CA HIS A 296 -4.60 9.68 1.60
C HIS A 296 -6.04 9.35 1.21
N THR A 297 -6.96 9.53 2.16
CA THR A 297 -8.39 9.25 1.97
C THR A 297 -9.07 10.21 0.99
N ASP A 298 -8.54 11.43 0.82
CA ASP A 298 -8.99 12.44 -0.13
C ASP A 298 -8.35 12.31 -1.52
N CYS A 299 -7.59 11.23 -1.77
CA CYS A 299 -6.94 11.00 -3.05
C CYS A 299 -7.97 10.91 -4.19
N PRO A 300 -7.89 11.79 -5.20
CA PRO A 300 -8.82 11.80 -6.34
C PRO A 300 -8.47 10.76 -7.40
N PHE A 301 -7.29 10.13 -7.32
CA PHE A 301 -6.88 9.09 -8.26
C PHE A 301 -7.51 7.76 -7.87
N GLY A 302 -8.07 7.06 -8.87
CA GLY A 302 -8.68 5.76 -8.65
C GLY A 302 -7.67 4.65 -8.44
N GLN A 303 -6.52 4.77 -9.09
CA GLN A 303 -5.44 3.79 -9.12
C GLN A 303 -4.12 4.42 -9.56
N ALA A 304 -3.02 3.68 -9.37
CA ALA A 304 -1.71 4.08 -9.85
C ALA A 304 -0.92 2.97 -10.56
N LEU A 305 -0.16 3.36 -11.57
CA LEU A 305 0.91 2.57 -12.17
C LEU A 305 2.26 3.18 -11.78
N VAL A 306 3.08 2.43 -11.07
CA VAL A 306 4.41 2.87 -10.66
C VAL A 306 5.50 2.09 -11.39
N LEU A 307 6.43 2.83 -11.97
CA LEU A 307 7.53 2.32 -12.77
C LEU A 307 8.81 2.41 -11.94
N ASP A 308 9.33 1.27 -11.52
CA ASP A 308 10.56 1.14 -10.75
C ASP A 308 10.58 2.07 -9.50
N PRO A 309 9.58 2.00 -8.60
CA PRO A 309 9.38 2.99 -7.55
C PRO A 309 10.49 2.98 -6.51
N TRP A 310 11.11 4.14 -6.24
CA TRP A 310 12.05 4.26 -5.13
C TRP A 310 11.29 4.43 -3.81
N VAL A 311 11.25 3.40 -2.95
CA VAL A 311 10.33 3.39 -1.79
C VAL A 311 10.97 3.76 -0.46
N GLU A 312 12.29 3.95 -0.34
CA GLU A 312 12.89 4.42 0.92
C GLU A 312 12.31 5.76 1.45
N PRO A 313 11.93 6.73 0.59
CA PRO A 313 11.28 7.96 1.05
C PRO A 313 9.82 7.76 1.47
N VAL A 314 9.29 6.53 1.43
CA VAL A 314 7.93 6.20 1.84
C VAL A 314 8.01 5.45 3.18
N PRO A 315 7.24 5.85 4.21
CA PRO A 315 7.18 5.10 5.46
C PRO A 315 6.60 3.69 5.25
N ILE A 316 7.30 2.63 5.65
CA ILE A 316 6.81 1.24 5.50
C ILE A 316 6.18 0.72 6.81
N THR A 317 6.72 1.13 7.96
CA THR A 317 6.27 0.66 9.28
C THR A 317 6.08 1.83 10.23
N GLY A 318 5.11 1.73 11.14
CA GLY A 318 4.86 2.72 12.20
C GLY A 318 3.38 2.85 12.50
N ALA A 319 3.04 3.35 13.70
CA ALA A 319 1.64 3.52 14.12
C ALA A 319 0.85 4.49 13.22
N ASP A 320 1.55 5.43 12.58
CA ASP A 320 0.96 6.45 11.70
C ASP A 320 1.01 6.09 10.20
N VAL A 321 1.51 4.89 9.84
CA VAL A 321 1.58 4.47 8.43
C VAL A 321 0.22 3.98 7.98
N VAL A 322 -0.43 4.75 7.11
CA VAL A 322 -1.70 4.39 6.48
C VAL A 322 -1.43 3.46 5.28
N PRO A 323 -2.12 2.30 5.17
CA PRO A 323 -2.00 1.43 4.00
C PRO A 323 -2.41 2.13 2.71
N VAL A 324 -1.85 1.68 1.59
CA VAL A 324 -2.28 2.14 0.26
C VAL A 324 -3.74 1.71 0.03
N SER A 325 -4.65 2.68 -0.10
CA SER A 325 -6.11 2.43 -0.09
C SER A 325 -6.72 2.15 -1.48
N LYS A 326 -5.90 2.22 -2.54
CA LYS A 326 -6.31 2.11 -3.95
C LYS A 326 -5.44 1.08 -4.69
N PRO A 327 -5.92 0.49 -5.80
CA PRO A 327 -5.14 -0.46 -6.58
C PRO A 327 -3.81 0.14 -7.05
N LEU A 328 -2.74 -0.60 -6.82
CA LEU A 328 -1.37 -0.24 -7.20
C LEU A 328 -0.80 -1.32 -8.12
N TYR A 329 -0.37 -0.88 -9.30
CA TYR A 329 0.28 -1.72 -10.30
C TYR A 329 1.75 -1.32 -10.39
N THR A 330 2.67 -2.28 -10.22
CA THR A 330 4.11 -1.99 -10.15
C THR A 330 4.86 -2.73 -11.25
N ILE A 331 5.68 -2.00 -12.01
CA ILE A 331 6.60 -2.57 -13.00
C ILE A 331 8.02 -2.22 -12.61
N ASN A 332 8.83 -3.22 -12.27
CA ASN A 332 10.25 -3.06 -11.93
C ASN A 332 11.15 -3.46 -13.10
N SER A 333 12.33 -2.84 -13.16
CA SER A 333 13.46 -3.37 -13.90
C SER A 333 14.16 -4.48 -13.12
N GLU A 334 14.78 -5.42 -13.83
CA GLU A 334 15.47 -6.54 -13.22
C GLU A 334 16.59 -6.10 -12.25
N ASP A 335 17.27 -4.99 -12.52
CA ASP A 335 18.36 -4.46 -11.69
C ASP A 335 17.88 -3.91 -10.36
N PHE A 336 16.72 -3.25 -10.37
CA PHE A 336 16.18 -2.65 -9.16
C PHE A 336 15.77 -3.71 -8.13
N THR A 337 15.42 -4.91 -8.60
CA THR A 337 15.19 -6.08 -7.73
C THR A 337 16.44 -6.63 -7.04
N GLN A 338 17.66 -6.20 -7.42
CA GLN A 338 18.89 -6.59 -6.72
C GLN A 338 18.97 -6.02 -5.31
N TRP A 339 18.34 -4.87 -5.07
CA TRP A 339 18.30 -4.23 -3.77
C TRP A 339 17.27 -4.92 -2.88
N LYS A 340 17.70 -6.03 -2.25
CA LYS A 340 16.81 -6.93 -1.49
C LYS A 340 15.88 -6.21 -0.50
N SER A 341 16.43 -5.37 0.39
CA SER A 341 15.62 -4.67 1.39
C SER A 341 14.60 -3.72 0.75
N HIS A 342 14.97 -3.04 -0.34
CA HIS A 342 14.03 -2.19 -1.08
C HIS A 342 12.98 -3.02 -1.83
N MET A 343 13.34 -4.16 -2.41
CA MET A 343 12.36 -5.06 -3.02
C MET A 343 11.39 -5.64 -1.98
N ASP A 344 11.86 -5.93 -0.77
CA ASP A 344 11.02 -6.33 0.37
C ASP A 344 10.02 -5.21 0.72
N ASP A 345 10.47 -3.96 0.73
CA ASP A 345 9.62 -2.79 0.96
C ASP A 345 8.59 -2.57 -0.17
N VAL A 346 9.01 -2.69 -1.44
CA VAL A 346 8.11 -2.62 -2.62
C VAL A 346 7.04 -3.71 -2.52
N THR A 347 7.46 -4.93 -2.20
CA THR A 347 6.54 -6.07 -2.04
C THR A 347 5.58 -5.82 -0.89
N THR A 348 6.05 -5.26 0.23
CA THR A 348 5.21 -4.91 1.39
C THR A 348 4.14 -3.89 1.00
N ILE A 349 4.50 -2.81 0.31
CA ILE A 349 3.55 -1.79 -0.17
C ILE A 349 2.54 -2.40 -1.16
N ALA A 350 3.00 -3.23 -2.09
CA ALA A 350 2.12 -3.90 -3.05
C ALA A 350 1.12 -4.85 -2.36
N ARG A 351 1.56 -5.55 -1.31
CA ARG A 351 0.70 -6.39 -0.45
C ARG A 351 -0.33 -5.57 0.33
N GLU A 352 0.07 -4.44 0.90
CA GLU A 352 -0.84 -3.51 1.58
C GLU A 352 -1.96 -3.04 0.66
N SER A 353 -1.60 -2.61 -0.56
CA SER A 353 -2.56 -2.18 -1.59
C SER A 353 -3.50 -3.33 -1.97
N SER A 354 -2.96 -4.51 -2.26
CA SER A 354 -3.73 -5.70 -2.62
C SER A 354 -4.73 -6.08 -1.50
N ALA A 355 -4.28 -6.11 -0.25
CA ALA A 355 -5.14 -6.42 0.89
C ALA A 355 -6.26 -5.39 1.08
N SER A 356 -5.93 -4.10 0.95
CA SER A 356 -6.89 -2.99 1.16
C SER A 356 -7.92 -2.85 0.02
N THR A 357 -7.67 -3.48 -1.13
CA THR A 357 -8.50 -3.33 -2.35
C THR A 357 -9.22 -4.61 -2.77
N GLY A 358 -9.22 -5.63 -1.90
CA GLY A 358 -9.89 -6.91 -2.16
C GLY A 358 -9.14 -7.77 -3.19
N GLY A 359 -7.81 -7.73 -3.17
CA GLY A 359 -6.93 -8.52 -4.03
C GLY A 359 -6.49 -7.87 -5.34
N LYS A 360 -6.79 -6.58 -5.56
CA LYS A 360 -6.44 -5.88 -6.81
C LYS A 360 -5.01 -5.37 -6.80
N GLY A 361 -4.40 -5.30 -7.99
CA GLY A 361 -3.03 -4.84 -8.13
C GLY A 361 -2.03 -5.98 -8.21
N TRP A 362 -0.90 -5.71 -8.84
CA TRP A 362 0.14 -6.70 -9.11
C TRP A 362 1.52 -6.05 -9.13
N LEU A 363 2.55 -6.89 -8.96
CA LEU A 363 3.95 -6.53 -9.02
C LEU A 363 4.63 -7.37 -10.09
N VAL A 364 5.21 -6.73 -11.09
CA VAL A 364 5.92 -7.37 -12.20
C VAL A 364 7.35 -6.87 -12.28
N THR A 365 8.28 -7.77 -12.60
CA THR A 365 9.63 -7.44 -13.02
C THR A 365 9.84 -7.76 -14.49
N ILE A 366 10.34 -6.79 -15.25
CA ILE A 366 10.79 -7.01 -16.63
C ILE A 366 12.21 -7.58 -16.57
N GLY A 367 12.37 -8.83 -17.00
CA GLY A 367 13.64 -9.55 -17.03
C GLY A 367 13.99 -10.06 -18.44
N ALA A 368 15.18 -10.62 -18.60
CA ALA A 368 15.66 -11.15 -19.88
C ALA A 368 15.84 -12.67 -19.84
N GLU A 369 15.39 -13.39 -20.86
CA GLU A 369 15.59 -14.84 -20.96
C GLU A 369 17.06 -15.24 -21.09
N GLY A 370 17.41 -16.44 -20.60
CA GLY A 370 18.76 -16.99 -20.67
C GLY A 370 19.75 -16.35 -19.69
N THR A 371 19.29 -15.43 -18.83
CA THR A 371 20.09 -14.85 -17.74
C THR A 371 20.24 -15.82 -16.59
N GLU A 372 19.59 -16.97 -16.57
CA GLU A 372 19.68 -17.94 -15.49
C GLU A 372 21.07 -18.57 -15.44
N LYS A 373 21.70 -18.57 -14.25
CA LYS A 373 22.93 -19.34 -13.99
C LYS A 373 22.67 -20.81 -14.22
N SER A 374 23.59 -21.51 -14.89
CA SER A 374 23.56 -22.97 -14.95
C SER A 374 23.87 -23.54 -13.55
N ASP A 375 22.89 -24.08 -12.84
CA ASP A 375 23.13 -24.81 -11.60
C ASP A 375 22.25 -26.08 -11.48
N PRO A 376 22.83 -27.26 -11.16
CA PRO A 376 22.17 -28.58 -11.17
C PRO A 376 21.28 -28.85 -9.94
N THR A 377 21.03 -27.85 -9.10
CA THR A 377 20.14 -27.93 -7.94
C THR A 377 19.20 -26.74 -7.92
N ALA A 378 18.24 -26.72 -8.85
CA ALA A 378 16.99 -26.01 -8.62
C ALA A 378 16.35 -26.65 -7.37
N THR A 379 16.65 -26.11 -6.19
CA THR A 379 16.16 -26.65 -4.92
C THR A 379 14.66 -26.70 -4.98
N SER A 380 14.20 -27.94 -4.95
CA SER A 380 12.84 -28.34 -5.22
C SER A 380 11.90 -28.01 -4.06
N GLY A 381 11.56 -26.74 -3.85
CA GLY A 381 10.38 -26.36 -3.05
C GLY A 381 9.11 -27.00 -3.61
N SER A 382 8.68 -28.10 -3.02
CA SER A 382 7.38 -28.71 -3.27
C SER A 382 6.29 -27.93 -2.54
N VAL A 383 5.03 -28.12 -2.93
CA VAL A 383 3.94 -28.07 -1.94
C VAL A 383 4.01 -29.37 -1.15
N CYS A 384 4.94 -29.42 -0.21
CA CYS A 384 4.84 -30.32 0.93
C CYS A 384 3.84 -29.71 1.92
N PRO A 385 3.34 -30.48 2.92
CA PRO A 385 2.73 -29.86 4.09
C PRO A 385 3.65 -28.75 4.62
N PRO A 386 3.06 -27.69 5.19
CA PRO A 386 3.84 -26.53 5.61
C PRO A 386 4.94 -27.02 6.55
N SER A 387 6.17 -26.54 6.39
CA SER A 387 7.21 -26.80 7.41
C SER A 387 6.75 -26.27 8.77
N ARG A 388 5.93 -25.21 8.76
CA ARG A 388 5.43 -24.53 9.95
C ARG A 388 3.90 -24.47 9.98
N LEU A 389 3.30 -25.10 10.98
CA LEU A 389 1.88 -24.96 11.30
C LEU A 389 1.68 -23.81 12.29
N VAL A 390 0.71 -22.91 12.05
CA VAL A 390 0.40 -21.81 12.98
C VAL A 390 -1.08 -21.85 13.34
N ILE A 391 -1.37 -21.93 14.64
CA ILE A 391 -2.73 -21.94 15.15
C ILE A 391 -2.96 -20.70 15.99
N VAL A 392 -3.77 -19.78 15.48
CA VAL A 392 -4.18 -18.56 16.17
C VAL A 392 -5.52 -18.79 16.83
N HIS A 393 -5.65 -18.40 18.10
CA HIS A 393 -6.87 -18.51 18.86
C HIS A 393 -7.44 -17.13 19.18
N ASP A 394 -8.75 -16.98 19.07
CA ASP A 394 -9.47 -16.00 19.88
C ASP A 394 -9.35 -16.36 21.37
N MET A 395 -9.38 -15.37 22.26
CA MET A 395 -9.02 -15.58 23.66
C MET A 395 -10.21 -15.64 24.63
N PHE A 396 -11.02 -14.60 24.74
CA PHE A 396 -12.14 -14.57 25.70
C PHE A 396 -13.40 -15.18 25.08
N GLY A 397 -14.13 -15.98 25.85
CA GLY A 397 -15.22 -16.81 25.31
C GLY A 397 -14.68 -18.12 24.71
N THR A 398 -13.59 -18.03 23.94
CA THR A 398 -12.92 -19.17 23.29
C THR A 398 -11.92 -19.90 24.21
N LEU A 399 -10.78 -19.32 24.59
CA LEU A 399 -9.82 -20.03 25.44
C LEU A 399 -10.25 -20.01 26.91
N PHE A 400 -10.82 -18.89 27.36
CA PHE A 400 -11.18 -18.69 28.76
C PHE A 400 -12.68 -18.41 28.94
N GLY A 401 -13.30 -19.12 29.87
CA GLY A 401 -14.71 -19.01 30.22
C GLY A 401 -14.99 -17.96 31.30
N LEU A 402 -16.22 -17.47 31.32
CA LEU A 402 -16.70 -16.37 32.18
C LEU A 402 -17.20 -16.83 33.56
N ASP A 403 -16.97 -18.09 33.95
CA ASP A 403 -17.48 -18.67 35.20
C ASP A 403 -17.11 -17.85 36.44
N ALA A 404 -15.87 -17.30 36.46
CA ALA A 404 -15.41 -16.45 37.56
C ALA A 404 -16.24 -15.17 37.70
N CYS A 405 -16.71 -14.61 36.58
CA CYS A 405 -17.59 -13.43 36.58
C CYS A 405 -19.01 -13.80 37.04
N ILE A 406 -19.51 -14.98 36.66
CA ILE A 406 -20.81 -15.50 37.13
C ILE A 406 -20.79 -15.71 38.65
N ASP A 407 -19.72 -16.32 39.18
CA ASP A 407 -19.55 -16.53 40.62
C ASP A 407 -19.43 -15.19 41.37
N ALA A 408 -18.72 -14.22 40.80
CA ALA A 408 -18.59 -12.88 41.36
C ALA A 408 -19.94 -12.15 41.43
N LEU A 409 -20.73 -12.20 40.35
CA LEU A 409 -22.05 -11.58 40.29
C LEU A 409 -23.01 -12.20 41.32
N LYS A 410 -23.03 -13.53 41.42
CA LYS A 410 -23.81 -14.25 42.45
C LYS A 410 -23.39 -13.85 43.87
N GLY A 411 -22.09 -13.71 44.11
CA GLY A 411 -21.57 -13.27 45.41
C GLY A 411 -22.01 -11.84 45.79
N LEU A 412 -22.07 -10.93 44.82
CA LEU A 412 -22.46 -9.54 45.04
C LEU A 412 -23.96 -9.36 45.31
N PHE A 413 -24.80 -10.10 44.57
CA PHE A 413 -26.26 -9.92 44.53
C PHE A 413 -27.05 -11.19 44.87
N LYS A 414 -26.53 -11.99 45.82
CA LYS A 414 -27.11 -13.27 46.21
C LYS A 414 -28.62 -13.19 46.49
N ASP A 415 -29.04 -12.19 47.25
CA ASP A 415 -30.45 -12.01 47.66
C ASP A 415 -31.39 -11.71 46.48
N GLN A 416 -30.87 -11.19 45.36
CA GLN A 416 -31.64 -10.87 44.17
C GLN A 416 -31.58 -11.99 43.12
N LEU A 417 -30.45 -12.69 43.03
CA LEU A 417 -30.19 -13.70 41.99
C LEU A 417 -30.52 -15.14 42.41
N GLU A 418 -30.62 -15.40 43.71
CA GLU A 418 -31.03 -16.69 44.27
C GLU A 418 -32.41 -16.64 44.94
N ALA A 419 -33.17 -15.57 44.73
CA ALA A 419 -34.53 -15.42 45.24
C ALA A 419 -35.49 -16.47 44.64
N GLU A 420 -36.54 -16.82 45.40
CA GLU A 420 -37.57 -17.74 44.94
C GLU A 420 -38.25 -17.20 43.67
N GLY A 421 -38.34 -18.03 42.63
CA GLY A 421 -38.90 -17.65 41.33
C GLY A 421 -37.90 -17.13 40.30
N VAL A 422 -36.63 -16.86 40.67
CA VAL A 422 -35.58 -16.46 39.72
C VAL A 422 -34.97 -17.71 39.07
N PRO A 423 -34.99 -17.83 37.72
CA PRO A 423 -34.37 -18.97 37.05
C PRO A 423 -32.85 -19.05 37.29
N LYS A 424 -32.33 -20.27 37.51
CA LYS A 424 -30.89 -20.50 37.80
C LYS A 424 -29.92 -19.98 36.73
N ILE A 425 -30.42 -19.79 35.51
CA ILE A 425 -29.65 -19.31 34.35
C ILE A 425 -29.44 -17.77 34.36
N VAL A 426 -30.23 -17.01 35.15
CA VAL A 426 -30.19 -15.54 35.11
C VAL A 426 -28.79 -14.97 35.34
N PRO A 427 -27.99 -15.41 36.33
CA PRO A 427 -26.64 -14.87 36.52
C PRO A 427 -25.75 -15.05 35.27
N GLU A 428 -25.90 -16.18 34.59
CA GLU A 428 -25.17 -16.44 33.34
C GLU A 428 -25.65 -15.51 32.22
N LEU A 429 -26.96 -15.36 32.03
CA LEU A 429 -27.51 -14.44 31.02
C LEU A 429 -27.06 -12.99 31.22
N VAL A 430 -26.97 -12.52 32.47
CA VAL A 430 -26.50 -11.17 32.78
C VAL A 430 -25.02 -11.00 32.42
N ILE A 431 -24.19 -12.00 32.71
CA ILE A 431 -22.77 -11.96 32.32
C ILE A 431 -22.60 -12.06 30.80
N MET A 432 -23.41 -12.87 30.13
CA MET A 432 -23.38 -12.97 28.66
C MET A 432 -23.84 -11.66 28.00
N ASP A 433 -24.87 -10.99 28.52
CA ASP A 433 -25.28 -9.67 28.02
C ASP A 433 -24.21 -8.60 28.28
N TRP A 434 -23.53 -8.66 29.43
CA TRP A 434 -22.40 -7.76 29.71
C TRP A 434 -21.24 -7.99 28.74
N PHE A 435 -20.93 -9.25 28.45
CA PHE A 435 -19.88 -9.62 27.50
C PHE A 435 -20.21 -9.19 26.08
N HIS A 436 -21.37 -9.59 25.54
CA HIS A 436 -21.79 -9.25 24.18
C HIS A 436 -22.03 -7.75 24.01
N GLY A 437 -22.69 -7.10 24.99
CA GLY A 437 -22.93 -5.67 25.00
C GLY A 437 -21.64 -4.87 25.00
N THR A 438 -20.63 -5.31 25.75
CA THR A 438 -19.29 -4.71 25.73
C THR A 438 -18.62 -4.89 24.37
N GLN A 439 -18.64 -6.10 23.79
CA GLN A 439 -18.04 -6.37 22.48
C GLN A 439 -18.64 -5.45 21.40
N ARG A 440 -19.97 -5.33 21.37
CA ARG A 440 -20.67 -4.42 20.44
C ARG A 440 -20.21 -2.97 20.61
N ASP A 441 -20.25 -2.46 21.83
CA ASP A 441 -19.95 -1.05 22.11
C ASP A 441 -18.46 -0.74 21.83
N PHE A 442 -17.56 -1.68 22.14
CA PHE A 442 -16.14 -1.61 21.82
C PHE A 442 -15.91 -1.55 20.30
N THR A 443 -16.53 -2.45 19.54
CA THR A 443 -16.44 -2.47 18.08
C THR A 443 -17.00 -1.19 17.46
N TYR A 444 -18.17 -0.71 17.89
CA TYR A 444 -18.76 0.51 17.33
C TYR A 444 -17.93 1.76 17.65
N SER A 445 -17.41 1.87 18.87
CA SER A 445 -16.51 2.97 19.25
C SER A 445 -15.24 2.97 18.38
N SER A 446 -14.67 1.79 18.12
CA SER A 446 -13.52 1.63 17.23
C SER A 446 -13.83 2.06 15.79
N VAL A 447 -14.95 1.61 15.22
CA VAL A 447 -15.34 1.94 13.83
C VAL A 447 -15.63 3.43 13.65
N CYS A 448 -16.09 4.11 14.70
CA CYS A 448 -16.26 5.57 14.72
C CYS A 448 -14.97 6.36 15.00
N GLY A 449 -13.80 5.72 15.03
CA GLY A 449 -12.52 6.39 15.27
C GLY A 449 -12.28 6.82 16.71
N GLN A 450 -13.03 6.27 17.66
CA GLN A 450 -12.95 6.55 19.10
C GLN A 450 -12.56 5.29 19.87
N TYR A 451 -11.46 4.64 19.47
CA TYR A 451 -10.99 3.43 20.14
C TYR A 451 -10.73 3.68 21.63
N LYS A 452 -11.18 2.75 22.48
CA LYS A 452 -10.88 2.71 23.92
C LYS A 452 -10.54 1.29 24.32
N PRO A 453 -9.56 1.05 25.20
CA PRO A 453 -9.25 -0.29 25.66
C PRO A 453 -10.49 -1.01 26.19
N ILE A 454 -10.71 -2.26 25.79
CA ILE A 454 -11.97 -2.97 26.08
C ILE A 454 -12.28 -3.05 27.59
N GLY A 455 -11.25 -3.04 28.44
CA GLY A 455 -11.41 -3.01 29.91
C GLY A 455 -12.14 -1.76 30.40
N GLU A 456 -11.97 -0.61 29.75
CA GLU A 456 -12.72 0.60 30.06
C GLU A 456 -14.19 0.48 29.61
N VAL A 457 -14.42 -0.17 28.48
CA VAL A 457 -15.78 -0.44 27.97
C VAL A 457 -16.52 -1.42 28.87
N PHE A 458 -15.88 -2.50 29.34
CA PHE A 458 -16.42 -3.40 30.35
C PHE A 458 -16.82 -2.65 31.61
N LYS A 459 -15.93 -1.79 32.12
CA LYS A 459 -16.18 -0.97 33.31
C LYS A 459 -17.38 -0.03 33.12
N GLY A 460 -17.46 0.65 31.98
CA GLY A 460 -18.50 1.65 31.70
C GLY A 460 -19.88 1.04 31.41
N THR A 461 -19.94 -0.17 30.88
CA THR A 461 -21.21 -0.82 30.48
C THR A 461 -21.83 -1.70 31.56
N LEU A 462 -21.07 -2.08 32.59
CA LEU A 462 -21.54 -2.94 33.68
C LEU A 462 -22.81 -2.41 34.37
N PRO A 463 -22.89 -1.13 34.80
CA PRO A 463 -24.09 -0.61 35.48
C PRO A 463 -25.35 -0.72 34.61
N ARG A 464 -25.21 -0.44 33.31
CA ARG A 464 -26.30 -0.53 32.33
C ARG A 464 -26.90 -1.93 32.28
N VAL A 465 -26.06 -2.97 32.19
CA VAL A 465 -26.53 -4.36 32.08
C VAL A 465 -27.14 -4.86 33.39
N LEU A 466 -26.59 -4.47 34.55
CA LEU A 466 -27.18 -4.81 35.84
C LEU A 466 -28.61 -4.23 35.96
N LEU A 467 -28.80 -2.95 35.62
CA LEU A 467 -30.11 -2.30 35.66
C LEU A 467 -31.10 -2.92 34.67
N GLN A 468 -30.65 -3.21 33.44
CA GLN A 468 -31.46 -3.88 32.40
C GLN A 468 -31.94 -5.28 32.85
N ALA A 469 -31.12 -5.98 33.64
CA ALA A 469 -31.46 -7.25 34.26
C ALA A 469 -32.36 -7.14 35.50
N GLY A 470 -32.72 -5.92 35.92
CA GLY A 470 -33.48 -5.66 37.13
C GLY A 470 -32.67 -5.88 38.42
N ILE A 471 -31.33 -5.93 38.34
CA ILE A 471 -30.45 -5.96 39.51
C ILE A 471 -30.29 -4.53 40.01
N LEU A 472 -30.57 -4.33 41.29
CA LEU A 472 -30.66 -3.02 41.91
C LEU A 472 -29.53 -2.82 42.94
N PRO A 473 -28.98 -1.61 43.10
CA PRO A 473 -27.92 -1.32 44.07
C PRO A 473 -28.40 -1.61 45.50
N LYS A 474 -27.50 -2.03 46.40
CA LYS A 474 -27.90 -2.34 47.79
C LYS A 474 -28.48 -1.09 48.48
N LYS A 475 -29.47 -1.29 49.36
CA LYS A 475 -30.04 -0.20 50.16
C LYS A 475 -28.98 0.43 51.06
N ASP A 476 -28.77 1.72 50.93
CA ASP A 476 -28.05 2.47 51.95
C ASP A 476 -28.91 2.57 53.22
N GLY A 477 -28.28 2.40 54.38
CA GLY A 477 -28.92 2.16 55.69
C GLY A 477 -29.89 3.23 56.23
N LYS A 478 -30.34 4.19 55.41
CA LYS A 478 -31.40 5.17 55.73
C LYS A 478 -32.34 5.54 54.55
N GLY A 479 -32.33 4.85 53.40
CA GLY A 479 -33.02 5.31 52.16
C GLY A 479 -33.97 4.30 51.49
N THR A 480 -34.74 4.82 50.53
CA THR A 480 -35.94 4.33 49.80
C THR A 480 -35.85 2.95 49.12
N ALA A 481 -36.94 2.51 48.48
CA ALA A 481 -37.03 1.21 47.79
C ALA A 481 -35.90 1.03 46.76
N LEU A 482 -35.52 -0.22 46.49
CA LEU A 482 -34.63 -0.54 45.37
C LEU A 482 -35.35 -0.09 44.09
N THR A 483 -34.79 0.87 43.37
CA THR A 483 -35.41 1.40 42.17
C THR A 483 -34.38 1.53 41.05
N GLN A 484 -34.85 1.37 39.81
CA GLN A 484 -33.97 1.45 38.65
C GLN A 484 -33.62 2.93 38.42
N GLY A 485 -32.40 3.34 38.75
CA GLY A 485 -31.95 4.71 38.49
C GLY A 485 -32.19 5.12 37.02
N GLY A 486 -32.87 6.24 36.81
CA GLY A 486 -33.26 6.72 35.47
C GLY A 486 -34.49 6.04 34.86
N SER A 487 -35.14 5.10 35.56
CA SER A 487 -36.47 4.62 35.18
C SER A 487 -37.55 5.58 35.66
N PHE A 488 -38.66 5.66 34.93
CA PHE A 488 -39.87 6.40 35.34
C PHE A 488 -40.46 5.97 36.71
N ALA A 489 -39.85 5.00 37.41
CA ALA A 489 -40.29 4.51 38.70
C ALA A 489 -39.82 5.38 39.89
N ASP A 490 -38.89 6.31 39.68
CA ASP A 490 -38.22 7.08 40.76
C ASP A 490 -38.67 8.52 40.97
N ASP A 491 -39.56 9.07 40.13
CA ASP A 491 -39.99 10.49 40.15
C ASP A 491 -38.82 11.53 40.15
N GLY A 492 -37.57 11.10 39.95
CA GLY A 492 -36.34 11.91 39.91
C GLY A 492 -35.96 12.42 38.50
N PRO A 493 -34.98 13.35 38.40
CA PRO A 493 -34.50 13.88 37.13
C PRO A 493 -33.82 12.79 36.28
N ALA A 494 -34.05 12.82 34.95
CA ALA A 494 -33.49 11.84 34.02
C ALA A 494 -31.96 11.85 33.97
N GLU A 495 -31.33 12.97 34.34
CA GLU A 495 -29.89 13.17 34.42
C GLU A 495 -29.21 12.26 35.45
N GLU A 496 -29.95 11.71 36.43
CA GLU A 496 -29.43 10.69 37.36
C GLU A 496 -28.94 9.43 36.61
N ALA A 497 -29.44 9.17 35.40
CA ALA A 497 -28.97 8.08 34.55
C ALA A 497 -27.50 8.26 34.06
N LEU A 498 -26.92 9.46 34.23
CA LEU A 498 -25.51 9.73 33.89
C LEU A 498 -24.54 9.27 34.98
N GLU A 499 -25.04 8.95 36.16
CA GLU A 499 -24.23 8.51 37.30
C GLU A 499 -24.34 6.99 37.47
N ASN A 500 -23.26 6.34 37.92
CA ASN A 500 -23.29 4.92 38.23
C ASN A 500 -23.94 4.71 39.61
N PRO A 501 -25.10 4.05 39.72
CA PRO A 501 -25.79 3.88 41.00
C PRO A 501 -25.20 2.76 41.86
N PHE A 502 -24.24 1.98 41.34
CA PHE A 502 -23.57 0.91 42.09
C PHE A 502 -22.29 1.39 42.74
N GLY A 503 -22.06 0.95 43.98
CA GLY A 503 -20.83 1.22 44.72
C GLY A 503 -19.56 0.73 43.98
N PRO A 504 -18.40 1.36 44.22
CA PRO A 504 -17.15 1.04 43.54
C PRO A 504 -16.72 -0.43 43.74
N GLU A 505 -17.12 -1.06 44.83
CA GLU A 505 -16.85 -2.47 45.14
C GLU A 505 -17.47 -3.44 44.13
N VAL A 506 -18.64 -3.11 43.56
CA VAL A 506 -19.29 -3.94 42.52
C VAL A 506 -18.41 -3.97 41.29
N VAL A 507 -18.03 -2.79 40.80
CA VAL A 507 -17.18 -2.64 39.61
C VAL A 507 -15.81 -3.27 39.83
N GLN A 508 -15.17 -3.03 40.97
CA GLN A 508 -13.87 -3.62 41.31
C GLN A 508 -13.93 -5.14 41.37
N THR A 509 -14.98 -5.71 41.97
CA THR A 509 -15.14 -7.17 42.08
C THR A 509 -15.35 -7.81 40.71
N MET A 510 -16.22 -7.22 39.88
CA MET A 510 -16.50 -7.72 38.53
C MET A 510 -15.28 -7.61 37.60
N MET A 511 -14.58 -6.47 37.62
CA MET A 511 -13.34 -6.31 36.84
C MET A 511 -12.22 -7.22 37.36
N GLY A 512 -12.14 -7.44 38.67
CA GLY A 512 -11.20 -8.40 39.27
C GLY A 512 -11.48 -9.85 38.87
N ALA A 513 -12.73 -10.19 38.57
CA ALA A 513 -13.11 -11.53 38.10
C ALA A 513 -12.64 -11.81 36.66
N LEU A 514 -12.57 -10.79 35.79
CA LEU A 514 -11.95 -10.91 34.46
C LEU A 514 -10.45 -11.28 34.56
N GLY A 515 -9.79 -10.93 35.65
CA GLY A 515 -8.42 -11.37 35.95
C GLY A 515 -8.32 -12.84 36.35
N LYS A 516 -9.42 -13.54 36.61
CA LYS A 516 -9.49 -14.90 37.18
C LYS A 516 -10.21 -15.91 36.30
N LEU A 517 -10.36 -15.60 35.00
CA LEU A 517 -11.03 -16.48 34.05
C LEU A 517 -10.37 -17.86 33.99
N ARG A 518 -11.21 -18.88 33.79
CA ARG A 518 -10.82 -20.30 33.85
C ARG A 518 -10.64 -20.85 32.42
N PRO A 519 -9.68 -21.75 32.18
CA PRO A 519 -9.53 -22.43 30.90
C PRO A 519 -10.81 -23.17 30.50
N ARG A 520 -11.20 -23.08 29.22
CA ARG A 520 -12.30 -23.86 28.65
C ARG A 520 -11.91 -25.34 28.48
N PRO A 521 -12.89 -26.25 28.36
CA PRO A 521 -12.63 -27.68 28.17
C PRO A 521 -11.68 -27.95 26.98
N GLY A 522 -10.68 -28.80 27.20
CA GLY A 522 -9.68 -29.18 26.21
C GLY A 522 -8.62 -28.12 25.88
N MET A 523 -8.69 -26.90 26.46
CA MET A 523 -7.72 -25.84 26.19
C MET A 523 -6.28 -26.26 26.53
N VAL A 524 -6.07 -26.74 27.75
CA VAL A 524 -4.72 -27.06 28.24
C VAL A 524 -4.09 -28.16 27.39
N ASP A 525 -4.83 -29.24 27.12
CA ASP A 525 -4.34 -30.33 26.27
C ASP A 525 -4.10 -29.88 24.83
N ALA A 526 -4.99 -29.09 24.24
CA ALA A 526 -4.80 -28.56 22.88
C ALA A 526 -3.48 -27.79 22.75
N LEU A 527 -3.26 -26.81 23.64
CA LEU A 527 -2.15 -25.87 23.58
C LEU A 527 -0.81 -26.50 24.01
N THR A 528 -0.81 -27.39 25.01
CA THR A 528 0.42 -27.95 25.58
C THR A 528 0.84 -29.27 24.94
N LYS A 529 -0.08 -30.02 24.34
CA LYS A 529 0.15 -31.41 23.98
C LYS A 529 -0.29 -31.75 22.57
N ILE A 530 -1.55 -31.51 22.20
CA ILE A 530 -2.14 -32.06 20.96
C ILE A 530 -1.55 -31.42 19.72
N TYR A 531 -1.57 -30.08 19.61
CA TYR A 531 -1.03 -29.39 18.41
C TYR A 531 0.42 -29.73 18.13
N ARG A 532 1.19 -29.99 19.18
CA ARG A 532 2.62 -30.29 19.14
C ARG A 532 2.92 -31.78 19.25
N ASP A 533 1.89 -32.63 19.25
CA ASP A 533 2.00 -34.09 19.38
C ASP A 533 2.96 -34.58 20.47
N ARG A 534 3.01 -33.90 21.62
CA ARG A 534 4.00 -34.19 22.68
C ARG A 534 3.74 -35.49 23.44
N ASP A 535 2.56 -36.08 23.26
CA ASP A 535 2.20 -37.43 23.72
C ASP A 535 2.49 -38.52 22.70
N GLY A 536 3.10 -38.18 21.55
CA GLY A 536 3.69 -39.13 20.61
C GLY A 536 2.68 -40.02 19.88
N LYS A 537 1.49 -39.50 19.55
CA LYS A 537 0.49 -40.29 18.79
C LYS A 537 0.64 -40.17 17.27
N GLY A 538 1.66 -39.48 16.77
CA GLY A 538 1.93 -39.34 15.34
C GLY A 538 0.92 -38.44 14.65
N ARG A 539 0.51 -37.34 15.29
CA ARG A 539 -0.53 -36.45 14.75
C ARG A 539 -0.02 -35.44 13.72
N LEU A 540 1.25 -35.07 13.76
CA LEU A 540 1.78 -34.05 12.87
C LEU A 540 1.82 -34.55 11.41
N PRO A 541 1.38 -33.75 10.43
CA PRO A 541 1.57 -34.06 9.02
C PRO A 541 3.05 -34.24 8.64
N ALA A 542 3.32 -35.17 7.72
CA ALA A 542 4.68 -35.53 7.31
C ALA A 542 5.37 -34.37 6.56
N GLY A 543 6.24 -33.61 7.25
CA GLY A 543 6.92 -32.44 6.71
C GLY A 543 6.72 -31.17 7.54
N VAL A 544 5.83 -31.19 8.54
CA VAL A 544 5.75 -30.16 9.58
C VAL A 544 6.89 -30.38 10.58
N ASP A 545 7.79 -29.41 10.68
CA ASP A 545 8.91 -29.40 11.64
C ASP A 545 8.71 -28.38 12.78
N LYS A 546 7.76 -27.45 12.64
CA LYS A 546 7.45 -26.42 13.65
C LYS A 546 5.95 -26.18 13.83
N VAL A 547 5.50 -25.99 15.07
CA VAL A 547 4.12 -25.60 15.41
C VAL A 547 4.09 -24.40 16.35
N ASP A 548 3.59 -23.28 15.83
CA ASP A 548 3.40 -22.07 16.60
C ASP A 548 1.94 -21.91 17.03
N VAL A 549 1.74 -21.55 18.29
CA VAL A 549 0.42 -21.30 18.85
C VAL A 549 0.35 -19.85 19.28
N TRP A 550 -0.69 -19.17 18.83
CA TRP A 550 -0.89 -17.74 19.03
C TRP A 550 -2.26 -17.47 19.61
N ALA A 551 -2.40 -16.30 20.25
CA ALA A 551 -3.69 -15.76 20.67
C ALA A 551 -3.82 -14.30 20.24
N ALA A 552 -4.96 -13.97 19.63
CA ALA A 552 -5.34 -12.62 19.24
C ALA A 552 -6.53 -12.18 20.12
N THR A 553 -6.37 -11.12 20.90
CA THR A 553 -7.35 -10.70 21.91
C THR A 553 -7.76 -9.24 21.76
N ASN A 554 -9.05 -8.95 22.01
CA ASN A 554 -9.53 -7.58 22.20
C ASN A 554 -9.08 -6.98 23.55
N GLY A 555 -8.61 -7.81 24.49
CA GLY A 555 -8.09 -7.34 25.78
C GLY A 555 -6.62 -6.96 25.75
N SER A 556 -6.13 -6.41 26.86
CA SER A 556 -4.75 -5.97 26.98
C SER A 556 -3.76 -7.14 27.00
N LEU A 557 -2.53 -6.88 26.52
CA LEU A 557 -1.42 -7.85 26.56
C LEU A 557 -1.15 -8.38 27.97
N GLN A 558 -1.23 -7.52 28.98
CA GLN A 558 -0.97 -7.88 30.37
C GLN A 558 -1.98 -8.92 30.88
N LEU A 559 -3.26 -8.70 30.59
CA LEU A 559 -4.32 -9.64 30.96
C LEU A 559 -4.19 -10.95 30.18
N GLY A 560 -3.85 -10.85 28.90
CA GLY A 560 -3.52 -11.99 28.04
C GLY A 560 -2.44 -12.89 28.63
N ARG A 561 -1.27 -12.30 28.86
CA ARG A 561 -0.07 -12.98 29.37
C ARG A 561 -0.29 -13.60 30.74
N SER A 562 -0.88 -12.87 31.68
CA SER A 562 -1.14 -13.39 33.03
C SER A 562 -2.11 -14.57 33.05
N SER A 563 -3.08 -14.60 32.12
CA SER A 563 -4.02 -15.72 31.98
C SER A 563 -3.33 -16.98 31.46
N PHE A 564 -2.45 -16.85 30.46
CA PHE A 564 -1.67 -17.98 29.94
C PHE A 564 -0.66 -18.52 30.96
N LEU A 565 0.09 -17.63 31.63
CA LEU A 565 1.03 -18.05 32.68
C LEU A 565 0.32 -18.81 33.81
N ARG A 566 -0.87 -18.34 34.23
CA ARG A 566 -1.67 -19.05 35.25
C ARG A 566 -2.14 -20.42 34.77
N ALA A 567 -2.59 -20.53 33.52
CA ALA A 567 -3.21 -21.74 33.00
C ALA A 567 -2.20 -22.80 32.54
N LEU A 568 -1.06 -22.37 31.99
CA LEU A 568 -0.09 -23.23 31.29
C LEU A 568 1.29 -23.26 31.96
N GLY A 569 1.55 -22.38 32.94
CA GLY A 569 2.83 -22.25 33.63
C GLY A 569 3.91 -21.51 32.84
N GLU A 570 5.10 -21.39 33.44
CA GLU A 570 6.23 -20.58 32.92
C GLU A 570 6.88 -21.12 31.63
N SER A 571 6.55 -22.35 31.22
CA SER A 571 7.08 -22.91 29.97
C SER A 571 6.10 -22.71 28.82
N ASP A 572 4.92 -23.33 28.88
CA ASP A 572 3.94 -23.23 27.80
C ASP A 572 3.13 -21.94 27.81
N GLY A 573 3.05 -21.22 28.93
CA GLY A 573 2.36 -19.93 29.03
C GLY A 573 3.27 -18.71 28.81
N ALA A 574 4.58 -18.93 28.66
CA ALA A 574 5.54 -17.86 28.35
C ALA A 574 5.46 -17.44 26.88
N ASP A 575 6.13 -16.31 26.56
CA ASP A 575 6.23 -15.84 25.18
C ASP A 575 6.96 -16.87 24.32
N ILE A 576 6.45 -17.10 23.11
CA ILE A 576 6.87 -18.20 22.22
C ILE A 576 8.37 -18.17 21.87
N ASP A 577 9.04 -17.03 21.99
CA ASP A 577 10.47 -16.88 21.70
C ASP A 577 11.34 -16.61 22.94
N SER A 578 10.76 -16.66 24.13
CA SER A 578 11.50 -16.41 25.38
C SER A 578 12.33 -17.61 25.85
N ASP A 579 13.44 -17.34 26.54
CA ASP A 579 14.27 -18.38 27.18
C ASP A 579 13.45 -19.21 28.19
N ALA A 580 12.48 -18.58 28.86
CA ALA A 580 11.56 -19.26 29.77
C ALA A 580 10.73 -20.34 29.08
N ALA A 581 10.27 -20.09 27.84
CA ALA A 581 9.53 -21.08 27.06
C ALA A 581 10.37 -22.29 26.65
N ARG A 582 11.69 -22.10 26.47
CA ARG A 582 12.64 -23.13 25.98
C ARG A 582 13.32 -23.92 27.09
N ASN A 583 13.32 -23.41 28.32
CA ASN A 583 14.05 -23.99 29.44
C ASN A 583 13.46 -25.33 29.91
N GLY A 584 14.34 -26.30 30.20
CA GLY A 584 13.96 -27.62 30.75
C GLY A 584 13.36 -28.61 29.75
N ARG A 585 13.47 -28.36 28.43
CA ARG A 585 12.91 -29.22 27.36
C ARG A 585 13.98 -29.81 26.45
N SER A 586 13.65 -30.95 25.82
CA SER A 586 14.51 -31.59 24.82
C SER A 586 14.59 -30.77 23.53
N GLU A 587 15.66 -30.94 22.76
CA GLU A 587 15.82 -30.29 21.45
C GLU A 587 14.65 -30.59 20.50
N ALA A 588 14.12 -31.83 20.52
CA ALA A 588 12.95 -32.20 19.73
C ALA A 588 11.69 -31.42 20.13
N HIS A 589 11.46 -31.22 21.44
CA HIS A 589 10.33 -30.40 21.92
C HIS A 589 10.50 -28.91 21.62
N ASN A 590 11.74 -28.42 21.57
CA ASN A 590 12.04 -27.04 21.23
C ASN A 590 11.91 -26.79 19.71
N ALA A 591 12.26 -27.77 18.88
CA ALA A 591 12.13 -27.70 17.42
C ALA A 591 10.67 -27.54 16.98
N ILE A 592 9.75 -28.31 17.59
CA ILE A 592 8.30 -28.27 17.26
C ILE A 592 7.55 -27.08 17.90
N GLY A 593 8.22 -26.23 18.69
CA GLY A 593 7.67 -25.00 19.28
C GLY A 593 7.22 -25.10 20.75
N SER A 594 7.32 -23.97 21.48
CA SER A 594 7.01 -23.83 22.91
C SER A 594 6.54 -22.42 23.23
N GLY A 595 5.63 -22.23 24.20
CA GLY A 595 5.08 -20.92 24.55
C GLY A 595 3.88 -20.49 23.69
N ILE A 596 3.39 -19.27 23.90
CA ILE A 596 2.26 -18.66 23.18
C ILE A 596 2.65 -17.29 22.65
N GLY A 597 2.46 -17.07 21.35
CA GLY A 597 2.53 -15.73 20.77
C GLY A 597 1.26 -14.94 21.09
N LEU A 598 1.38 -13.66 21.45
CA LEU A 598 0.24 -12.85 21.87
C LEU A 598 0.14 -11.57 21.04
N PHE A 599 -1.08 -11.25 20.62
CA PHE A 599 -1.42 -9.99 19.98
C PHE A 599 -2.65 -9.38 20.64
N SER A 600 -2.57 -8.11 20.98
CA SER A 600 -3.66 -7.32 21.51
C SER A 600 -4.12 -6.26 20.51
N CYS A 601 -5.43 -6.13 20.36
CA CYS A 601 -6.08 -5.09 19.57
C CYS A 601 -5.72 -3.67 20.06
N ASP A 602 -5.35 -3.51 21.33
CA ASP A 602 -4.89 -2.24 21.91
C ASP A 602 -3.63 -1.71 21.19
N GLU A 603 -2.81 -2.61 20.62
CA GLU A 603 -1.55 -2.24 19.96
C GLU A 603 -1.75 -1.51 18.64
N ILE A 604 -2.92 -1.69 17.99
CA ILE A 604 -3.23 -1.06 16.69
C ILE A 604 -4.45 -0.13 16.76
N GLY A 605 -5.05 0.04 17.94
CA GLY A 605 -6.22 0.88 18.13
C GLY A 605 -7.42 0.47 17.27
N ALA A 606 -7.61 -0.83 17.04
CA ALA A 606 -8.70 -1.37 16.22
C ALA A 606 -9.32 -2.61 16.87
N ALA A 607 -10.64 -2.64 17.00
CA ALA A 607 -11.39 -3.76 17.54
C ALA A 607 -11.69 -4.82 16.48
N LYS A 608 -11.65 -6.11 16.83
CA LYS A 608 -12.27 -7.14 15.97
C LYS A 608 -13.77 -6.80 15.74
N PRO A 609 -14.34 -7.08 14.55
CA PRO A 609 -13.78 -7.81 13.41
C PRO A 609 -13.10 -6.93 12.34
N ASP A 610 -12.49 -5.79 12.70
CA ASP A 610 -11.79 -4.93 11.75
C ASP A 610 -10.70 -5.71 10.97
N PRO A 611 -10.67 -5.66 9.61
CA PRO A 611 -9.68 -6.38 8.80
C PRO A 611 -8.22 -6.11 9.18
N ARG A 612 -7.92 -4.92 9.71
CA ARG A 612 -6.57 -4.54 10.16
C ARG A 612 -6.05 -5.46 11.27
N VAL A 613 -6.94 -5.98 12.11
CA VAL A 613 -6.58 -6.91 13.20
C VAL A 613 -6.01 -8.20 12.62
N TYR A 614 -6.68 -8.80 11.64
CA TYR A 614 -6.25 -10.06 11.04
C TYR A 614 -5.04 -9.89 10.12
N ALA A 615 -4.96 -8.76 9.41
CA ALA A 615 -3.78 -8.40 8.62
C ALA A 615 -2.52 -8.27 9.51
N GLU A 616 -2.66 -7.65 10.67
CA GLU A 616 -1.56 -7.54 11.64
C GLU A 616 -1.16 -8.91 12.22
N VAL A 617 -2.13 -9.80 12.51
CA VAL A 617 -1.83 -11.19 12.91
C VAL A 617 -1.01 -11.90 11.84
N LEU A 618 -1.46 -11.86 10.58
CA LEU A 618 -0.76 -12.48 9.44
C LEU A 618 0.66 -11.92 9.27
N ARG A 619 0.82 -10.61 9.44
CA ARG A 619 2.13 -9.93 9.39
C ARG A 619 3.06 -10.45 10.49
N ARG A 620 2.58 -10.57 11.73
CA ARG A 620 3.38 -11.04 12.88
C ARG A 620 3.80 -12.49 12.75
N ILE A 621 2.88 -13.35 12.29
CA ILE A 621 3.19 -14.77 12.11
C ILE A 621 3.99 -15.05 10.83
N LYS A 622 4.20 -14.06 9.97
CA LYS A 622 4.93 -14.17 8.68
C LYS A 622 4.32 -15.25 7.78
N ALA A 623 3.00 -15.21 7.61
CA ALA A 623 2.28 -16.20 6.80
C ALA A 623 2.45 -15.94 5.29
N GLU A 624 2.56 -17.02 4.51
CA GLU A 624 2.62 -17.01 3.05
C GLU A 624 1.34 -17.68 2.46
N PRO A 625 0.69 -17.10 1.42
CA PRO A 625 -0.52 -17.65 0.83
C PRO A 625 -0.24 -18.94 0.02
N LEU A 626 -1.20 -19.87 0.00
CA LEU A 626 -1.21 -21.13 -0.75
C LEU A 626 -1.21 -20.93 -2.27
N ASP A 627 -2.03 -19.99 -2.74
CA ASP A 627 -2.07 -19.53 -4.12
C ASP A 627 -2.22 -18.02 -4.07
N ALA A 628 -1.12 -17.31 -4.37
CA ALA A 628 -1.09 -15.84 -4.37
C ALA A 628 -2.10 -15.22 -5.35
N GLU A 629 -2.67 -16.05 -6.23
CA GLU A 629 -3.51 -15.68 -7.37
C GLU A 629 -4.98 -16.00 -7.18
N ALA A 630 -5.33 -16.65 -6.08
CA ALA A 630 -6.72 -16.91 -5.77
C ALA A 630 -7.41 -15.59 -5.42
N ALA A 631 -8.60 -15.35 -5.99
CA ALA A 631 -9.46 -14.21 -5.66
C ALA A 631 -9.78 -14.11 -4.14
N LYS A 632 -9.54 -15.18 -3.39
CA LYS A 632 -9.43 -15.21 -1.93
C LYS A 632 -8.13 -15.91 -1.56
N LYS A 633 -7.21 -15.19 -0.91
CA LYS A 633 -5.96 -15.76 -0.41
C LYS A 633 -6.30 -16.77 0.69
N GLU A 634 -5.84 -18.01 0.56
CA GLU A 634 -5.89 -19.01 1.62
C GLU A 634 -4.45 -19.22 2.08
N TYR A 635 -4.16 -19.25 3.39
CA TYR A 635 -2.79 -19.45 3.89
C TYR A 635 -2.51 -20.92 4.24
N GLN A 636 -1.30 -21.41 3.92
CA GLN A 636 -0.97 -22.82 4.16
C GLN A 636 -0.68 -23.07 5.64
N GLY A 637 -1.43 -23.98 6.27
CA GLY A 637 -1.18 -24.36 7.66
C GLY A 637 -1.46 -23.25 8.68
N ILE A 638 -2.20 -22.21 8.29
CA ILE A 638 -2.54 -21.10 9.17
C ILE A 638 -4.02 -21.18 9.53
N TRP A 639 -4.28 -21.40 10.81
CA TRP A 639 -5.63 -21.57 11.34
C TRP A 639 -6.01 -20.44 12.28
N PHE A 640 -7.28 -20.06 12.23
CA PHE A 640 -7.91 -19.22 13.23
C PHE A 640 -9.02 -20.00 13.94
N VAL A 641 -8.93 -20.08 15.27
CA VAL A 641 -9.82 -20.87 16.10
C VAL A 641 -10.61 -19.95 17.02
N ALA A 642 -11.94 -19.96 16.91
CA ALA A 642 -12.80 -19.17 17.77
C ALA A 642 -14.09 -19.92 18.10
N SER A 643 -14.67 -19.60 19.25
CA SER A 643 -16.04 -19.98 19.60
C SER A 643 -17.09 -19.00 19.06
N HIS A 644 -16.61 -17.85 18.58
CA HIS A 644 -17.40 -16.78 17.98
C HIS A 644 -17.39 -16.85 16.45
N THR A 645 -18.57 -17.03 15.86
CA THR A 645 -18.76 -17.18 14.42
C THR A 645 -18.39 -15.91 13.65
N TRP A 646 -18.70 -14.73 14.21
CA TRP A 646 -18.32 -13.45 13.62
C TRP A 646 -16.79 -13.28 13.52
N ASP A 647 -16.03 -13.86 14.47
CA ASP A 647 -14.55 -13.80 14.47
C ASP A 647 -13.98 -14.79 13.45
N THR A 648 -14.54 -16.02 13.40
CA THR A 648 -14.17 -16.98 12.33
C THR A 648 -14.54 -16.46 10.94
N PHE A 649 -15.63 -15.72 10.77
CA PHE A 649 -16.00 -15.14 9.50
C PHE A 649 -14.97 -14.12 9.04
N ALA A 650 -14.61 -13.17 9.90
CA ALA A 650 -13.67 -12.13 9.57
C ALA A 650 -12.25 -12.68 9.33
N ALA A 651 -11.81 -13.65 10.13
CA ALA A 651 -10.56 -14.38 9.88
C ALA A 651 -10.60 -15.12 8.53
N LYS A 652 -11.73 -15.74 8.17
CA LYS A 652 -11.87 -16.41 6.87
C LYS A 652 -11.81 -15.42 5.69
N GLN A 653 -12.37 -14.21 5.84
CA GLN A 653 -12.22 -13.15 4.83
C GLN A 653 -10.76 -12.68 4.71
N ALA A 654 -10.01 -12.70 5.82
CA ALA A 654 -8.58 -12.40 5.83
C ALA A 654 -7.70 -13.56 5.32
N GLY A 655 -8.28 -14.73 5.01
CA GLY A 655 -7.60 -15.85 4.38
C GLY A 655 -7.18 -17.00 5.30
N PHE A 656 -7.55 -16.95 6.57
CA PHE A 656 -7.31 -18.06 7.48
C PHE A 656 -8.22 -19.25 7.15
N ARG A 657 -7.72 -20.48 7.35
CA ARG A 657 -8.60 -21.63 7.61
C ARG A 657 -9.21 -21.45 8.99
N THR A 658 -10.48 -21.77 9.15
CA THR A 658 -11.17 -21.49 10.41
C THR A 658 -11.73 -22.73 11.07
N ALA A 659 -11.53 -22.81 12.39
CA ALA A 659 -12.11 -23.84 13.22
C ALA A 659 -13.02 -23.22 14.28
N TRP A 660 -14.25 -23.70 14.33
CA TRP A 660 -15.25 -23.20 15.25
C TRP A 660 -15.50 -24.18 16.41
N VAL A 661 -15.53 -23.64 17.62
CA VAL A 661 -15.82 -24.40 18.84
C VAL A 661 -17.24 -24.12 19.31
N THR A 662 -18.05 -25.16 19.49
CA THR A 662 -19.51 -24.98 19.61
C THR A 662 -20.01 -24.58 21.00
N TYR A 663 -19.19 -24.62 22.05
CA TYR A 663 -19.68 -24.51 23.43
C TYR A 663 -20.19 -23.11 23.84
N GLU A 664 -19.96 -22.08 23.01
CA GLU A 664 -20.31 -20.70 23.36
C GLU A 664 -21.58 -20.25 22.64
N GLU A 665 -21.57 -20.26 21.31
CA GLU A 665 -22.72 -19.78 20.52
C GLU A 665 -23.73 -20.88 20.19
N PHE A 666 -23.35 -22.16 20.37
CA PHE A 666 -24.15 -23.38 20.12
C PHE A 666 -24.63 -23.60 18.67
N TYR A 667 -24.86 -22.53 17.91
CA TYR A 667 -25.37 -22.52 16.55
C TYR A 667 -24.56 -21.55 15.68
N SER A 668 -24.07 -22.02 14.53
CA SER A 668 -23.07 -21.28 13.76
C SER A 668 -23.60 -20.14 12.89
N CYS A 669 -24.93 -19.98 12.79
CA CYS A 669 -25.57 -18.97 11.94
C CYS A 669 -25.01 -18.92 10.49
N PRO A 670 -25.00 -20.04 9.74
CA PRO A 670 -24.28 -20.13 8.46
C PRO A 670 -24.86 -19.24 7.36
N SER A 671 -26.14 -18.84 7.46
CA SER A 671 -26.76 -17.86 6.55
C SER A 671 -26.20 -16.44 6.71
N VAL A 672 -25.52 -16.16 7.82
CA VAL A 672 -24.92 -14.85 8.13
C VAL A 672 -23.40 -14.90 7.93
N TYR A 673 -22.75 -15.90 8.51
CA TYR A 673 -21.29 -15.97 8.63
C TYR A 673 -20.62 -17.05 7.77
N GLY A 674 -21.41 -17.80 6.98
CA GLY A 674 -20.91 -18.94 6.23
C GLY A 674 -20.51 -20.11 7.13
N THR A 675 -19.73 -21.04 6.58
CA THR A 675 -19.31 -22.27 7.29
C THR A 675 -17.83 -22.26 7.63
N PRO A 676 -17.45 -22.53 8.90
CA PRO A 676 -16.08 -22.84 9.28
C PRO A 676 -15.57 -24.11 8.59
N ASP A 677 -14.25 -24.23 8.42
CA ASP A 677 -13.60 -25.39 7.78
C ASP A 677 -13.60 -26.62 8.70
N VAL A 678 -13.44 -26.38 10.01
CA VAL A 678 -13.50 -27.41 11.05
C VAL A 678 -14.49 -26.99 12.14
N VAL A 679 -15.23 -27.97 12.68
CA VAL A 679 -16.15 -27.76 13.81
C VAL A 679 -15.92 -28.84 14.86
N GLY A 680 -15.86 -28.45 16.14
CA GLY A 680 -15.74 -29.39 17.25
C GLY A 680 -16.39 -28.88 18.53
N ARG A 681 -16.68 -29.79 19.47
CA ARG A 681 -17.42 -29.45 20.69
C ARG A 681 -16.56 -28.75 21.75
N ASN A 682 -15.25 -28.93 21.67
CA ASN A 682 -14.27 -28.32 22.57
C ASN A 682 -12.92 -28.15 21.84
N LEU A 683 -11.95 -27.56 22.53
CA LEU A 683 -10.64 -27.25 21.93
C LEU A 683 -9.81 -28.50 21.64
N GLU A 684 -9.94 -29.56 22.43
CA GLU A 684 -9.28 -30.84 22.18
C GLU A 684 -9.77 -31.45 20.86
N GLU A 685 -11.09 -31.57 20.68
CA GLU A 685 -11.68 -32.12 19.45
C GLU A 685 -11.34 -31.28 18.22
N VAL A 686 -11.38 -29.95 18.34
CA VAL A 686 -10.98 -29.06 17.24
C VAL A 686 -9.50 -29.25 16.89
N SER A 687 -8.62 -29.34 17.88
CA SER A 687 -7.19 -29.54 17.63
C SER A 687 -6.89 -30.86 16.92
N GLU A 688 -7.55 -31.96 17.30
CA GLU A 688 -7.44 -33.25 16.62
C GLU A 688 -7.95 -33.18 15.17
N LYS A 689 -9.07 -32.48 14.95
CA LYS A 689 -9.66 -32.31 13.61
C LYS A 689 -8.82 -31.43 12.69
N ILE A 690 -8.20 -30.36 13.20
CA ILE A 690 -7.27 -29.52 12.45
C ILE A 690 -6.08 -30.36 11.96
N LEU A 691 -5.45 -31.13 12.85
CA LEU A 691 -4.31 -31.97 12.47
C LEU A 691 -4.72 -33.07 11.48
N ALA A 692 -5.90 -33.66 11.65
CA ALA A 692 -6.44 -34.62 10.68
C ALA A 692 -6.68 -34.00 9.30
N PHE A 693 -7.20 -32.78 9.27
CA PHE A 693 -7.42 -32.02 8.03
C PHE A 693 -6.10 -31.77 7.29
N GLU A 694 -5.07 -31.30 7.99
CA GLU A 694 -3.74 -31.04 7.38
C GLU A 694 -3.06 -32.32 6.89
N ARG A 695 -3.23 -33.46 7.59
CA ARG A 695 -2.74 -34.76 7.12
C ARG A 695 -3.43 -35.21 5.83
N ASP A 696 -4.74 -35.04 5.73
CA ASP A 696 -5.52 -35.41 4.54
C ASP A 696 -5.15 -34.54 3.34
N LEU A 697 -4.91 -33.24 3.55
CA LEU A 697 -4.38 -32.35 2.52
C LEU A 697 -2.99 -32.78 2.03
N ALA A 698 -2.09 -33.11 2.96
CA ALA A 698 -0.74 -33.57 2.63
C ALA A 698 -0.75 -34.86 1.78
N ALA A 699 -1.68 -35.77 2.05
CA ALA A 699 -1.81 -37.05 1.33
C ALA A 699 -2.35 -36.89 -0.11
N LYS A 700 -3.04 -35.78 -0.42
CA LYS A 700 -3.69 -35.52 -1.73
C LYS A 700 -2.85 -34.68 -2.69
N ALA A 701 -1.71 -34.14 -2.27
CA ALA A 701 -0.88 -33.27 -3.10
C ALA A 701 -0.14 -34.07 -4.21
N THR A 702 -0.30 -33.65 -5.47
CA THR A 702 0.56 -34.09 -6.58
C THR A 702 1.68 -33.06 -6.75
N PRO A 703 2.98 -33.45 -6.72
CA PRO A 703 4.06 -32.48 -6.65
C PRO A 703 4.26 -31.79 -7.99
N VAL A 704 3.79 -30.54 -8.11
CA VAL A 704 4.27 -29.59 -9.12
C VAL A 704 4.84 -28.40 -8.37
N LYS A 705 6.15 -28.23 -8.46
CA LYS A 705 6.88 -27.16 -7.78
C LYS A 705 6.59 -25.80 -8.40
N GLY A 706 6.02 -24.90 -7.61
CA GLY A 706 5.98 -23.48 -7.92
C GLY A 706 7.39 -22.90 -7.95
N TRP A 707 7.67 -22.11 -8.97
CA TRP A 707 8.93 -21.38 -9.12
C TRP A 707 8.87 -20.07 -8.33
N THR A 708 10.00 -19.62 -7.80
CA THR A 708 10.13 -18.32 -7.12
C THR A 708 11.29 -17.59 -7.77
N TYR A 709 11.11 -16.31 -8.03
CA TYR A 709 12.11 -15.47 -8.61
C TYR A 709 13.15 -15.06 -7.56
N HIS A 710 14.40 -15.42 -7.83
CA HIS A 710 15.54 -14.90 -7.09
C HIS A 710 16.53 -14.29 -8.07
N LYS A 711 16.70 -12.96 -8.02
CA LYS A 711 17.67 -12.25 -8.88
C LYS A 711 19.10 -12.79 -8.73
N ALA A 712 19.47 -13.30 -7.56
CA ALA A 712 20.78 -13.91 -7.31
C ALA A 712 21.10 -15.10 -8.24
N ASN A 713 20.07 -15.75 -8.77
CA ASN A 713 20.18 -16.88 -9.71
C ASN A 713 20.33 -16.42 -11.16
N GLN A 714 20.42 -15.11 -11.42
CA GLN A 714 20.65 -14.55 -12.74
C GLN A 714 22.14 -14.14 -12.91
N GLU A 715 22.76 -14.49 -14.03
CA GLU A 715 24.03 -14.00 -14.55
C GLU A 715 23.89 -12.55 -15.02
N GLN A 716 24.57 -11.65 -14.34
CA GLN A 716 24.70 -10.27 -14.80
C GLN A 716 26.04 -9.69 -14.37
N GLN A 717 26.68 -8.95 -15.29
CA GLN A 717 27.84 -8.13 -14.99
C GLN A 717 27.38 -6.69 -14.76
N ASN A 718 27.56 -6.17 -13.55
CA ASN A 718 27.10 -4.83 -13.16
C ASN A 718 27.97 -3.76 -13.83
N VAL A 719 27.49 -3.20 -14.95
CA VAL A 719 28.13 -2.08 -15.64
C VAL A 719 27.35 -0.76 -15.46
N ALA A 720 26.03 -0.80 -15.27
CA ALA A 720 25.14 0.34 -14.98
C ALA A 720 23.75 -0.16 -14.49
N SER A 721 22.86 0.72 -13.96
CA SER A 721 21.48 0.37 -13.54
C SER A 721 20.41 0.65 -14.61
N GLN A 722 19.56 -0.35 -14.91
CA GLN A 722 18.42 -0.26 -15.82
C GLN A 722 17.28 0.65 -15.35
N HIS A 723 17.38 1.21 -14.14
CA HIS A 723 16.41 2.15 -13.59
C HIS A 723 16.10 3.33 -14.52
N THR A 724 17.11 3.83 -15.25
CA THR A 724 16.91 4.93 -16.22
C THR A 724 16.21 4.48 -17.51
N SER A 725 15.99 3.18 -17.73
CA SER A 725 15.37 2.63 -18.94
C SER A 725 13.92 3.01 -19.15
N PHE A 726 13.24 3.47 -18.09
CA PHE A 726 11.88 3.99 -18.15
C PHE A 726 11.82 5.47 -18.60
N SER A 727 12.96 6.09 -18.94
CA SER A 727 13.06 7.50 -19.35
C SER A 727 13.66 7.64 -20.75
N ASP A 728 13.82 8.87 -21.22
CA ASP A 728 14.42 9.17 -22.53
C ASP A 728 15.96 9.05 -22.54
N PHE A 729 16.61 9.06 -21.37
CA PHE A 729 18.07 9.09 -21.25
C PHE A 729 18.82 7.97 -22.01
N PRO A 730 18.38 6.69 -21.98
CA PRO A 730 19.06 5.61 -22.69
C PRO A 730 19.12 5.81 -24.21
N PHE A 731 18.13 6.48 -24.81
CA PHE A 731 18.09 6.73 -26.25
C PHE A 731 19.01 7.88 -26.66
N LEU A 732 19.22 8.83 -25.76
CA LEU A 732 20.01 10.04 -25.99
C LEU A 732 21.48 9.87 -25.57
N LEU A 733 21.74 9.00 -24.59
CA LEU A 733 23.07 8.71 -24.02
C LEU A 733 23.35 7.18 -23.98
N PRO A 734 23.27 6.46 -25.13
CA PRO A 734 23.41 5.01 -25.22
C PRO A 734 24.76 4.47 -24.75
N SER A 735 25.83 5.27 -24.78
CA SER A 735 27.13 4.87 -24.23
C SER A 735 27.13 4.73 -22.71
N MET A 736 26.16 5.35 -22.03
CA MET A 736 25.98 5.26 -20.57
C MET A 736 24.96 4.20 -20.15
N SER A 737 24.29 3.54 -21.10
CA SER A 737 23.22 2.56 -20.86
C SER A 737 23.53 1.17 -21.43
N LYS A 738 24.81 0.82 -21.63
CA LYS A 738 25.18 -0.54 -22.04
C LYS A 738 25.02 -1.50 -20.85
N PHE A 739 23.99 -2.34 -20.92
CA PHE A 739 23.72 -3.40 -19.96
C PHE A 739 24.07 -4.75 -20.59
N VAL A 740 24.93 -5.53 -19.93
CA VAL A 740 25.28 -6.86 -20.41
C VAL A 740 24.25 -7.86 -19.90
N GLY A 741 23.49 -8.49 -20.81
CA GLY A 741 22.57 -9.58 -20.51
C GLY A 741 21.11 -9.19 -20.25
N SER A 742 20.69 -7.94 -20.47
CA SER A 742 19.33 -7.48 -20.13
C SER A 742 18.45 -7.16 -21.36
N VAL A 743 17.19 -6.81 -21.09
CA VAL A 743 16.23 -6.36 -22.11
C VAL A 743 16.58 -4.95 -22.61
N GLY A 744 16.50 -4.71 -23.92
CA GLY A 744 16.75 -3.39 -24.50
C GLY A 744 15.76 -2.32 -24.03
N SER A 745 16.21 -1.07 -23.90
CA SER A 745 15.36 0.05 -23.46
C SER A 745 14.16 0.30 -24.39
N GLN A 746 14.29 -0.02 -25.69
CA GLN A 746 13.18 0.04 -26.64
C GLN A 746 12.09 -0.99 -26.29
N SER A 747 12.45 -2.25 -26.01
CA SER A 747 11.49 -3.29 -25.64
C SER A 747 10.85 -3.03 -24.28
N ILE A 748 11.59 -2.45 -23.32
CA ILE A 748 11.04 -1.98 -22.04
C ILE A 748 9.98 -0.90 -22.28
N LEU A 749 10.28 0.10 -23.11
CA LEU A 749 9.31 1.14 -23.49
C LEU A 749 8.05 0.55 -24.12
N GLU A 750 8.21 -0.34 -25.10
CA GLU A 750 7.10 -0.99 -25.82
C GLU A 750 6.18 -1.79 -24.87
N VAL A 751 6.75 -2.69 -24.06
CA VAL A 751 5.94 -3.52 -23.16
C VAL A 751 5.25 -2.70 -22.06
N ASN A 752 5.91 -1.64 -21.56
CA ASN A 752 5.30 -0.72 -20.61
C ASN A 752 4.10 0.00 -21.23
N CYS A 753 4.23 0.47 -22.48
CA CYS A 753 3.14 1.12 -23.20
C CYS A 753 1.98 0.16 -23.42
N ASP A 754 2.25 -1.08 -23.84
CA ASP A 754 1.22 -2.10 -24.08
C ASP A 754 0.46 -2.49 -22.81
N ILE A 755 1.18 -2.71 -21.70
CA ILE A 755 0.57 -2.98 -20.41
C ILE A 755 -0.31 -1.80 -19.99
N THR A 756 0.21 -0.57 -20.08
CA THR A 756 -0.53 0.64 -19.70
C THR A 756 -1.77 0.86 -20.58
N ARG A 757 -1.67 0.60 -21.88
CA ARG A 757 -2.80 0.66 -22.81
C ARG A 757 -3.89 -0.33 -22.42
N ARG A 758 -3.52 -1.56 -22.04
CA ARG A 758 -4.47 -2.58 -21.60
C ARG A 758 -5.14 -2.23 -20.28
N LEU A 759 -4.38 -1.69 -19.34
CA LEU A 759 -4.88 -1.21 -18.05
C LEU A 759 -5.92 -0.08 -18.25
N ILE A 760 -5.59 0.91 -19.08
CA ILE A 760 -6.34 2.17 -19.17
C ILE A 760 -7.44 2.12 -20.25
N LEU A 761 -7.15 1.60 -21.44
CA LEU A 761 -8.09 1.60 -22.57
C LEU A 761 -8.91 0.31 -22.66
N ASP A 762 -8.27 -0.85 -22.46
CA ASP A 762 -8.94 -2.14 -22.64
C ASP A 762 -9.64 -2.63 -21.35
N ASN A 763 -9.52 -1.87 -20.26
CA ASN A 763 -9.99 -2.21 -18.91
C ASN A 763 -9.56 -3.61 -18.43
N LYS A 764 -8.40 -4.08 -18.90
CA LYS A 764 -7.77 -5.33 -18.45
C LYS A 764 -6.80 -4.98 -17.34
N ARG A 765 -7.33 -4.88 -16.12
CA ARG A 765 -6.57 -4.36 -14.98
C ARG A 765 -5.84 -5.46 -14.23
N GLU A 766 -6.51 -6.60 -14.07
CA GLU A 766 -5.99 -7.73 -13.32
C GLU A 766 -5.46 -8.84 -14.26
N GLU A 767 -4.72 -9.78 -13.67
CA GLU A 767 -4.22 -10.94 -14.41
C GLU A 767 -5.33 -11.81 -14.98
N SER A 768 -6.43 -11.95 -14.23
CA SER A 768 -7.64 -12.65 -14.68
C SER A 768 -8.25 -12.04 -15.94
N ASP A 769 -8.02 -10.75 -16.16
CA ASP A 769 -8.53 -10.02 -17.33
C ASP A 769 -7.60 -10.20 -18.55
N GLY A 770 -6.46 -10.87 -18.35
CA GLY A 770 -5.46 -11.13 -19.39
C GLY A 770 -4.58 -9.92 -19.70
N VAL A 771 -4.27 -9.07 -18.71
CA VAL A 771 -3.39 -7.90 -18.90
C VAL A 771 -2.05 -8.28 -19.54
N PHE A 772 -1.46 -9.41 -19.16
CA PHE A 772 -0.17 -9.90 -19.72
C PHE A 772 -0.32 -10.85 -20.92
N ALA A 773 -1.54 -11.24 -21.30
CA ALA A 773 -1.75 -12.30 -22.28
C ALA A 773 -1.41 -11.85 -23.72
N GLY A 774 -0.49 -12.53 -24.39
CA GLY A 774 -0.19 -12.29 -25.80
C GLY A 774 0.47 -10.93 -26.09
N LEU A 775 1.19 -10.36 -25.12
CA LEU A 775 2.10 -9.24 -25.35
C LEU A 775 3.21 -9.67 -26.31
N LYS A 776 3.53 -8.87 -27.33
CA LYS A 776 4.54 -9.20 -28.35
C LYS A 776 5.47 -8.01 -28.55
N GLY A 777 6.77 -8.25 -28.78
CA GLY A 777 7.68 -7.20 -29.21
C GLY A 777 7.34 -6.73 -30.63
N GLU A 778 7.36 -5.42 -30.91
CA GLU A 778 6.99 -4.91 -32.24
C GLU A 778 8.01 -5.36 -33.31
N LYS A 779 9.29 -5.41 -32.97
CA LYS A 779 10.37 -5.69 -33.93
C LYS A 779 10.62 -7.17 -34.18
N ASP A 780 10.44 -8.02 -33.18
CA ASP A 780 10.71 -9.46 -33.28
C ASP A 780 9.42 -10.30 -33.44
N GLY A 781 8.24 -9.72 -33.15
CA GLY A 781 6.95 -10.40 -33.22
C GLY A 781 6.80 -11.55 -32.23
N GLN A 782 7.78 -11.75 -31.33
CA GLN A 782 7.78 -12.85 -30.38
C GLN A 782 6.96 -12.48 -29.15
N ALA A 783 6.24 -13.45 -28.62
CA ALA A 783 5.44 -13.24 -27.42
C ALA A 783 6.35 -13.14 -26.19
N TRP A 784 6.13 -12.11 -25.38
CA TRP A 784 6.73 -12.01 -24.05
C TRP A 784 6.32 -13.21 -23.23
N ARG A 785 7.31 -13.90 -22.65
CA ARG A 785 7.01 -15.02 -21.77
C ARG A 785 6.62 -14.48 -20.40
N VAL A 786 5.47 -14.93 -19.89
CA VAL A 786 4.99 -14.58 -18.57
C VAL A 786 5.35 -15.69 -17.61
N TRP A 787 6.21 -15.36 -16.65
CA TRP A 787 6.69 -16.21 -15.59
C TRP A 787 5.98 -15.81 -14.33
N LYS A 788 5.49 -16.79 -13.60
CA LYS A 788 4.63 -16.53 -12.46
C LYS A 788 5.17 -17.25 -11.25
N GLU A 789 5.45 -16.48 -10.20
CA GLU A 789 5.81 -17.09 -8.93
C GLU A 789 4.67 -18.01 -8.44
N GLY A 790 5.02 -19.17 -7.90
CA GLY A 790 4.05 -20.19 -7.50
C GLY A 790 3.54 -21.10 -8.64
N LYS A 791 3.84 -20.82 -9.92
CA LYS A 791 3.55 -21.75 -11.05
C LYS A 791 4.82 -22.47 -11.52
N ALA A 792 4.68 -23.55 -12.28
CA ALA A 792 5.82 -24.31 -12.78
C ALA A 792 6.73 -23.41 -13.66
N GLN A 793 8.05 -23.48 -13.43
CA GLN A 793 9.01 -22.77 -14.26
C GLN A 793 8.89 -23.23 -15.72
N PRO A 794 8.82 -22.31 -16.70
CA PRO A 794 8.90 -22.68 -18.10
C PRO A 794 10.21 -23.43 -18.40
N LYS A 795 10.11 -24.63 -18.99
CA LYS A 795 11.25 -25.55 -19.18
C LYS A 795 12.13 -25.21 -20.40
N GLU A 796 11.65 -24.40 -21.33
CA GLU A 796 12.30 -24.11 -22.61
C GLU A 796 12.96 -22.72 -22.60
N LEU A 797 14.07 -22.58 -21.89
CA LEU A 797 14.89 -21.37 -21.98
C LEU A 797 15.80 -21.46 -23.20
N ASP A 798 15.73 -20.49 -24.11
CA ASP A 798 16.74 -20.35 -25.15
C ASP A 798 17.89 -19.48 -24.62
N ALA A 799 18.98 -20.14 -24.21
CA ALA A 799 20.19 -19.45 -23.72
C ALA A 799 20.83 -18.51 -24.77
N LYS A 800 20.43 -18.61 -26.04
CA LYS A 800 20.85 -17.78 -27.18
C LYS A 800 19.75 -16.86 -27.70
N ALA A 801 18.63 -16.70 -26.98
CA ALA A 801 17.52 -15.84 -27.35
C ALA A 801 17.91 -14.36 -27.39
N SER A 802 18.53 -13.93 -28.49
CA SER A 802 18.72 -12.53 -28.82
C SER A 802 17.61 -12.07 -29.75
N GLY A 803 16.90 -11.01 -29.37
CA GLY A 803 16.00 -10.26 -30.22
C GLY A 803 16.73 -9.61 -31.40
N SER A 804 15.94 -9.10 -32.34
CA SER A 804 16.42 -8.52 -33.61
C SER A 804 17.38 -7.32 -33.45
N ASP A 805 17.39 -6.69 -32.28
CA ASP A 805 18.25 -5.55 -31.94
C ASP A 805 19.58 -5.96 -31.26
N GLY A 806 19.82 -7.26 -31.10
CA GLY A 806 21.00 -7.81 -30.44
C GLY A 806 20.90 -7.90 -28.91
N ASN A 807 19.78 -7.49 -28.31
CA ASN A 807 19.51 -7.68 -26.88
C ASN A 807 18.79 -9.00 -26.64
N ARG A 808 18.63 -9.43 -25.39
CA ARG A 808 17.93 -10.68 -25.06
C ARG A 808 16.42 -10.55 -25.19
N LEU A 809 15.73 -11.65 -25.50
CA LEU A 809 14.27 -11.69 -25.46
C LEU A 809 13.78 -11.42 -24.03
N GLY A 810 12.73 -10.61 -23.92
CA GLY A 810 12.17 -10.21 -22.64
C GLY A 810 11.19 -11.23 -22.05
N ARG A 811 11.16 -11.30 -20.72
CA ARG A 811 10.16 -12.02 -19.92
C ARG A 811 9.54 -11.07 -18.90
N LEU A 812 8.29 -11.33 -18.55
CA LEU A 812 7.60 -10.68 -17.43
C LEU A 812 7.54 -11.65 -16.27
N ILE A 813 8.09 -11.25 -15.13
CA ILE A 813 8.05 -12.03 -13.90
C ILE A 813 6.96 -11.43 -13.02
N VAL A 814 5.84 -12.12 -12.89
CA VAL A 814 4.75 -11.75 -12.00
C VAL A 814 5.05 -12.31 -10.61
N HIS A 815 5.10 -11.40 -9.64
CA HIS A 815 5.41 -11.70 -8.25
C HIS A 815 4.18 -12.08 -7.44
N ALA A 816 4.37 -13.01 -6.50
CA ALA A 816 3.33 -13.42 -5.57
C ALA A 816 3.11 -12.36 -4.47
N LEU A 817 1.95 -11.68 -4.50
CA LEU A 817 1.54 -10.70 -3.49
C LEU A 817 0.78 -11.35 -2.34
#